data_AF-A0A853B0A1-F1
#
_entry.id   AF-A0A853B0A1-F1
#
_cell.length_a   1.000
_cell.length_b   1.000
_cell.length_c   1.000
_cell.angle_alpha   90.00
_cell.angle_beta   90.00
_cell.angle_gamma   90.00
#
_symmetry.space_group_name_H-M   'P 1'
#
loop_
_entity.id
_entity.type
_entity.pdbx_description
1 polymer ?
#
loop_
_entity_poly.entity_id
_entity_poly.type
_entity_poly.pdbx_seq_one_letter_code
_entity_poly.pdbx_strand_id
1 'polypeptide(L)'
;MTDLAAGIIHHAADHTALSDELHFAALGPAERDQLDHGRANVLRALRIPADAHVLEVGAGHGALTRYLGEQTGRVDAVEPVHTEVVRARTADLPGVRVLASVPDRTYDLVVADDAAHADRLKPGGVLILAVPNRLGVSRPGGSSRRRWERELTAAGLTVHQVLGCLPGHRVTRVVFTGELLERHPRLAVELSGRDERWTELVDGGLGLDTADGLLFLASNGKPSTELWPDDVLATYFNTDRAARWCTRADVIGDEIRRAPLLPQATDTVVVREWTDAVVDAPTLPEVLIEQPWRAAELLTAWADLVHANVSWDLVPANVLVADRLTAIDLEWERAGTTADEVIDRGLLLLADHLARHGWTGAAPGTSVRDLAAWLGVLLDRPTSFVDAAAEREAEFQAIRRCGITTGAGLDHERDAMRLAWRRRLAEDTGGTRAGPTELDAQVARTMARVDRIIAPGDSMFRGNTEHYFAVAGQALRACLHGLQAAGRPAPRRVLDFGCGYGRVLRTFRAAFPAAELIASDIELDGVEHCTRFFGAIGLPASVHIEEIPQVSDIDLIWSGSVLTHLDVDAWDALLGYFERALAPGGVAVVTTHGRRVAWRMGNGGEYGLTEADHERVLSDYRAHGFGYADYPGQPGYGISLSTPAWVTGHVLTPRLRLAGYIEAGWDGHQDVLILVKDAEETLKAGR
;
A
#
# COMPACT_ATOMS: atom_id res chain seq x y z
N MET A 1 17.12 -17.16 5.31
CA MET A 1 16.25 -16.01 5.01
C MET A 1 16.75 -14.87 5.87
N THR A 2 17.19 -13.78 5.26
CA THR A 2 17.57 -12.56 6.00
C THR A 2 16.30 -11.93 6.58
N ASP A 3 16.28 -11.75 7.89
CA ASP A 3 15.24 -10.98 8.58
C ASP A 3 15.37 -9.50 8.18
N LEU A 4 14.54 -9.05 7.24
CA LEU A 4 14.63 -7.70 6.68
C LEU A 4 14.35 -6.63 7.73
N ALA A 5 13.42 -6.88 8.66
CA ALA A 5 13.12 -5.95 9.74
C ALA A 5 14.34 -5.76 10.66
N ALA A 6 15.04 -6.84 10.99
CA ALA A 6 16.31 -6.76 11.71
C ALA A 6 17.37 -5.95 10.95
N GLY A 7 17.50 -6.15 9.64
CA GLY A 7 18.40 -5.37 8.79
C GLY A 7 18.09 -3.87 8.81
N ILE A 8 16.82 -3.51 8.65
CA ILE A 8 16.35 -2.11 8.70
C ILE A 8 16.68 -1.51 10.08
N ILE A 9 16.37 -2.21 11.17
CA ILE A 9 16.67 -1.75 12.53
C ILE A 9 18.17 -1.51 12.72
N HIS A 10 19.04 -2.42 12.28
CA HIS A 10 20.49 -2.24 12.46
C HIS A 10 21.07 -1.05 11.70
N HIS A 11 20.43 -0.62 10.60
CA HIS A 11 20.91 0.47 9.76
C HIS A 11 20.21 1.80 10.00
N ALA A 12 19.11 1.80 10.75
CA ALA A 12 18.38 3.02 11.09
C ALA A 12 19.19 3.91 12.04
N ALA A 13 19.08 5.22 11.84
CA ALA A 13 19.63 6.23 12.73
C ALA A 13 18.65 6.58 13.88
N ASP A 14 17.35 6.52 13.62
CA ASP A 14 16.29 6.76 14.59
C ASP A 14 15.57 5.45 14.94
N HIS A 15 15.72 5.01 16.19
CA HIS A 15 15.06 3.81 16.72
C HIS A 15 13.85 4.10 17.60
N THR A 16 13.42 5.36 17.72
CA THR A 16 12.32 5.75 18.60
C THR A 16 11.02 5.02 18.29
N ALA A 17 10.11 4.93 19.27
CA ALA A 17 8.82 4.25 19.08
C ALA A 17 7.89 4.93 18.05
N LEU A 18 8.23 6.15 17.61
CA LEU A 18 7.58 6.89 16.53
C LEU A 18 8.59 7.24 15.42
N SER A 19 9.59 6.40 15.16
CA SER A 19 10.58 6.66 14.11
C SER A 19 9.95 6.62 12.71
N ASP A 20 9.95 7.77 12.03
CA ASP A 20 9.55 7.91 10.63
C ASP A 20 10.43 7.05 9.71
N GLU A 21 11.72 6.96 10.02
CA GLU A 21 12.70 6.16 9.27
C GLU A 21 12.30 4.68 9.25
N LEU A 22 11.95 4.13 10.42
CA LEU A 22 11.49 2.74 10.51
C LEU A 22 10.11 2.57 9.88
N HIS A 23 9.17 3.48 10.15
CA HIS A 23 7.79 3.38 9.67
C HIS A 23 7.72 3.38 8.14
N PHE A 24 8.42 4.31 7.47
CA PHE A 24 8.39 4.41 6.01
C PHE A 24 9.30 3.41 5.30
N ALA A 25 10.25 2.78 6.01
CA ALA A 25 11.03 1.65 5.48
C ALA A 25 10.23 0.33 5.43
N ALA A 26 9.05 0.26 6.07
CA ALA A 26 8.24 -0.94 6.13
C ALA A 26 7.46 -1.20 4.82
N LEU A 27 8.05 -2.00 3.93
CA LEU A 27 7.49 -2.27 2.60
C LEU A 27 6.37 -3.32 2.59
N GLY A 28 6.36 -4.26 3.55
CA GLY A 28 5.38 -5.35 3.61
C GLY A 28 4.74 -5.56 4.99
N PRO A 29 3.74 -6.45 5.10
CA PRO A 29 3.06 -6.71 6.37
C PRO A 29 3.98 -7.24 7.48
N ALA A 30 4.98 -8.05 7.12
CA ALA A 30 5.92 -8.62 8.10
C ALA A 30 6.81 -7.54 8.72
N GLU A 31 7.28 -6.57 7.93
CA GLU A 31 8.04 -5.43 8.41
C GLU A 31 7.14 -4.45 9.17
N ARG A 32 5.93 -4.17 8.66
CA ARG A 32 4.96 -3.27 9.31
C ARG A 32 4.58 -3.75 10.71
N ASP A 33 4.41 -5.05 10.90
CA ASP A 33 4.16 -5.65 12.23
C ASP A 33 5.26 -5.34 13.26
N GLN A 34 6.44 -4.88 12.84
CA GLN A 34 7.59 -4.58 13.72
C GLN A 34 8.01 -3.10 13.72
N LEU A 35 7.76 -2.39 12.62
CA LEU A 35 8.31 -1.07 12.36
C LEU A 35 7.27 0.06 12.32
N ASP A 36 5.98 -0.25 12.21
CA ASP A 36 4.91 0.77 12.17
C ASP A 36 4.82 1.55 13.49
N HIS A 37 4.57 2.87 13.43
CA HIS A 37 4.29 3.71 14.60
C HIS A 37 3.22 3.14 15.52
N GLY A 38 2.23 2.44 14.95
CA GLY A 38 1.12 1.81 15.64
C GLY A 38 1.46 0.49 16.32
N ARG A 39 2.69 -0.02 16.17
CA ARG A 39 3.13 -1.24 16.85
C ARG A 39 3.05 -1.10 18.37
N ALA A 40 3.40 0.08 18.89
CA ALA A 40 3.35 0.37 20.32
C ALA A 40 1.96 0.81 20.83
N ASN A 41 0.97 1.03 19.94
CA ASN A 41 -0.30 1.65 20.33
C ASN A 41 -1.09 0.85 21.37
N VAL A 42 -0.98 -0.47 21.36
CA VAL A 42 -1.62 -1.33 22.36
C VAL A 42 -1.17 -1.02 23.79
N LEU A 43 0.10 -0.63 23.97
CA LEU A 43 0.64 -0.18 25.26
C LEU A 43 0.52 1.34 25.42
N ARG A 44 0.58 2.09 24.31
CA ARG A 44 0.40 3.55 24.29
C ARG A 44 -0.95 3.98 24.83
N ALA A 45 -1.98 3.15 24.66
CA ALA A 45 -3.31 3.43 25.20
C ALA A 45 -3.36 3.40 26.74
N LEU A 46 -2.44 2.69 27.40
CA LEU A 46 -2.43 2.45 28.84
C LEU A 46 -1.69 3.55 29.62
N ARG A 47 -2.14 3.82 30.86
CA ARG A 47 -1.47 4.69 31.84
C ARG A 47 -0.34 3.93 32.56
N ILE A 48 0.76 3.68 31.86
CA ILE A 48 1.93 2.99 32.43
C ILE A 48 2.71 3.96 33.36
N PRO A 49 2.95 3.61 34.64
CA PRO A 49 3.72 4.45 35.55
C PRO A 49 5.19 4.56 35.12
N ALA A 50 5.76 5.76 35.14
CA ALA A 50 7.15 6.01 34.74
C ALA A 50 8.18 5.29 35.64
N ASP A 51 7.82 4.98 36.88
CA ASP A 51 8.64 4.27 37.85
C ASP A 51 8.40 2.74 37.90
N ALA A 52 7.49 2.22 37.06
CA ALA A 52 7.19 0.80 37.00
C ALA A 52 8.41 -0.01 36.57
N HIS A 53 8.67 -1.13 37.26
CA HIS A 53 9.61 -2.14 36.80
C HIS A 53 8.86 -3.15 35.93
N VAL A 54 9.18 -3.18 34.64
CA VAL A 54 8.45 -3.96 33.64
C VAL A 54 9.25 -5.18 33.21
N LEU A 55 8.61 -6.34 33.16
CA LEU A 55 9.10 -7.52 32.43
C LEU A 55 8.34 -7.61 31.11
N GLU A 56 9.04 -7.66 29.99
CA GLU A 56 8.47 -8.03 28.70
C GLU A 56 8.99 -9.40 28.29
N VAL A 57 8.09 -10.32 27.98
CA VAL A 57 8.42 -11.65 27.47
C VAL A 57 8.00 -11.77 26.02
N GLY A 58 8.92 -12.21 25.15
CA GLY A 58 8.67 -12.30 23.72
C GLY A 58 8.83 -10.95 23.03
N ALA A 59 9.93 -10.24 23.31
CA ALA A 59 10.14 -8.88 22.79
C ALA A 59 10.23 -8.80 21.27
N GLY A 60 10.49 -9.92 20.56
CA GLY A 60 10.59 -9.95 19.10
C GLY A 60 11.64 -8.97 18.60
N HIS A 61 11.26 -8.02 17.75
CA HIS A 61 12.15 -6.98 17.24
C HIS A 61 12.26 -5.74 18.14
N GLY A 62 11.81 -5.83 19.40
CA GLY A 62 12.00 -4.82 20.44
C GLY A 62 11.13 -3.57 20.31
N ALA A 63 10.05 -3.60 19.53
CA ALA A 63 9.20 -2.43 19.30
C ALA A 63 8.45 -1.98 20.56
N LEU A 64 7.86 -2.93 21.29
CA LEU A 64 7.22 -2.66 22.57
C LEU A 64 8.28 -2.37 23.64
N THR A 65 9.41 -3.07 23.62
CA THR A 65 10.56 -2.78 24.51
C THR A 65 11.04 -1.35 24.39
N ARG A 66 11.21 -0.86 23.15
CA ARG A 66 11.60 0.52 22.87
C ARG A 66 10.63 1.48 23.52
N TYR A 67 9.33 1.31 23.24
CA TYR A 67 8.29 2.16 23.80
C TYR A 67 8.31 2.12 25.34
N LEU A 68 8.35 0.92 25.94
CA LEU A 68 8.41 0.75 27.40
C LEU A 68 9.64 1.43 28.00
N GLY A 69 10.81 1.33 27.36
CA GLY A 69 12.04 1.98 27.83
C GLY A 69 12.06 3.50 27.66
N GLU A 70 11.28 4.05 26.72
CA GLU A 70 11.03 5.49 26.61
C GLU A 70 10.05 5.99 27.67
N GLN A 71 9.08 5.16 28.07
CA GLN A 71 8.07 5.52 29.06
C GLN A 71 8.52 5.28 30.50
N THR A 72 9.34 4.26 30.75
CA THR A 72 9.73 3.83 32.10
C THR A 72 11.23 3.77 32.26
N GLY A 73 11.70 3.92 33.50
CA GLY A 73 13.13 3.86 33.79
C GLY A 73 13.72 2.44 33.89
N ARG A 74 12.91 1.36 33.84
CA ARG A 74 13.36 -0.01 34.13
C ARG A 74 12.55 -1.08 33.38
N VAL A 75 13.16 -1.67 32.35
CA VAL A 75 12.58 -2.75 31.55
C VAL A 75 13.54 -3.94 31.47
N ASP A 76 13.04 -5.13 31.81
CA ASP A 76 13.69 -6.41 31.50
C ASP A 76 12.98 -7.04 30.30
N ALA A 77 13.63 -7.07 29.15
CA ALA A 77 13.10 -7.67 27.93
C ALA A 77 13.71 -9.06 27.71
N VAL A 78 12.87 -10.07 27.56
CA VAL A 78 13.29 -11.46 27.35
C VAL A 78 13.01 -11.85 25.90
N GLU A 79 14.09 -12.10 25.15
CA GLU A 79 14.02 -12.50 23.74
C GLU A 79 15.22 -13.38 23.38
N PRO A 80 15.02 -14.69 23.17
CA PRO A 80 16.10 -15.62 22.91
C PRO A 80 16.53 -15.70 21.43
N VAL A 81 15.68 -15.29 20.48
CA VAL A 81 15.96 -15.44 19.03
C VAL A 81 16.52 -14.14 18.45
N HIS A 82 15.90 -13.00 18.76
CA HIS A 82 16.22 -11.70 18.18
C HIS A 82 16.99 -10.78 19.15
N THR A 83 17.73 -11.34 20.11
CA THR A 83 18.42 -10.59 21.19
C THR A 83 19.23 -9.40 20.67
N GLU A 84 20.01 -9.58 19.60
CA GLU A 84 20.86 -8.53 19.04
C GLU A 84 20.07 -7.40 18.37
N VAL A 85 18.88 -7.71 17.83
CA VAL A 85 17.98 -6.72 17.23
C VAL A 85 17.37 -5.84 18.32
N VAL A 86 16.89 -6.46 19.40
CA VAL A 86 16.35 -5.71 20.56
C VAL A 86 17.44 -4.82 21.15
N ARG A 87 18.66 -5.34 21.34
CA ARG A 87 19.81 -4.57 21.83
C ARG A 87 20.14 -3.39 20.94
N ALA A 88 20.17 -3.57 19.62
CA ALA A 88 20.42 -2.49 18.69
C ALA A 88 19.34 -1.40 18.78
N ARG A 89 18.06 -1.81 18.80
CA ARG A 89 16.93 -0.87 18.87
C ARG A 89 16.85 -0.08 20.17
N THR A 90 17.39 -0.61 21.28
CA THR A 90 17.33 0.03 22.60
C THR A 90 18.71 0.44 23.13
N ALA A 91 19.72 0.56 22.26
CA ALA A 91 21.11 0.78 22.66
C ALA A 91 21.32 2.10 23.43
N ASP A 92 20.50 3.10 23.16
CA ASP A 92 20.47 4.43 23.78
C ASP A 92 19.64 4.50 25.09
N LEU A 93 18.99 3.40 25.48
CA LEU A 93 18.11 3.35 26.66
C LEU A 93 18.76 2.57 27.82
N PRO A 94 19.45 3.24 28.77
CA PRO A 94 20.17 2.56 29.85
C PRO A 94 19.27 1.83 30.84
N GLY A 95 17.97 2.13 30.84
CA GLY A 95 16.95 1.46 31.66
C GLY A 95 16.50 0.08 31.12
N VAL A 96 16.91 -0.30 29.90
CA VAL A 96 16.51 -1.54 29.25
C VAL A 96 17.61 -2.61 29.40
N ARG A 97 17.23 -3.80 29.87
CA ARG A 97 18.09 -4.99 29.89
C ARG A 97 17.51 -6.09 29.02
N VAL A 98 18.28 -6.52 28.02
CA VAL A 98 17.90 -7.63 27.13
C VAL A 98 18.49 -8.93 27.64
N LEU A 99 17.62 -9.87 28.00
CA LEU A 99 17.93 -11.13 28.68
C LEU A 99 17.57 -12.34 27.80
N ALA A 100 18.34 -13.42 27.93
CA ALA A 100 18.07 -14.68 27.23
C ALA A 100 16.97 -15.52 27.89
N SER A 101 16.68 -15.27 29.17
CA SER A 101 15.66 -15.97 29.95
C SER A 101 15.05 -15.06 31.02
N VAL A 102 13.85 -15.41 31.46
CA VAL A 102 13.13 -14.70 32.53
C VAL A 102 13.93 -14.81 33.84
N PRO A 103 14.30 -13.69 34.48
CA PRO A 103 15.08 -13.70 35.71
C PRO A 103 14.23 -14.01 36.95
N ASP A 104 14.88 -14.51 37.99
CA ASP A 104 14.23 -14.81 39.27
C ASP A 104 14.03 -13.54 40.13
N ARG A 105 13.04 -12.73 39.75
CA ARG A 105 12.57 -11.55 40.48
C ARG A 105 11.13 -11.22 40.13
N THR A 106 10.55 -10.25 40.84
CA THR A 106 9.17 -9.81 40.62
C THR A 106 9.07 -8.38 40.08
N TYR A 107 7.97 -8.12 39.38
CA TYR A 107 7.73 -6.93 38.56
C TYR A 107 6.41 -6.25 38.91
N ASP A 108 6.35 -4.94 38.67
CA ASP A 108 5.10 -4.18 38.79
C ASP A 108 4.19 -4.51 37.61
N LEU A 109 4.77 -4.67 36.42
CA LEU A 109 4.06 -5.02 35.18
C LEU A 109 4.75 -6.20 34.49
N VAL A 110 3.95 -7.12 33.95
CA VAL A 110 4.42 -8.17 33.02
C VAL A 110 3.68 -7.99 31.70
N VAL A 111 4.39 -7.85 30.60
CA VAL A 111 3.86 -7.82 29.23
C VAL A 111 4.23 -9.15 28.57
N ALA A 112 3.24 -9.92 28.13
CA ALA A 112 3.47 -11.24 27.54
C ALA A 112 2.35 -11.61 26.55
N ASP A 113 2.52 -12.73 25.84
CA ASP A 113 1.54 -13.36 24.96
C ASP A 113 0.88 -14.61 25.57
N ASP A 114 1.26 -14.98 26.80
CA ASP A 114 0.66 -16.03 27.61
C ASP A 114 0.62 -15.69 29.12
N ALA A 115 0.11 -16.63 29.92
CA ALA A 115 -0.01 -16.50 31.38
C ALA A 115 1.10 -17.21 32.16
N ALA A 116 2.13 -17.76 31.50
CA ALA A 116 3.13 -18.63 32.11
C ALA A 116 3.99 -17.91 33.17
N HIS A 117 4.08 -16.58 33.07
CA HIS A 117 4.91 -15.75 33.95
C HIS A 117 4.10 -14.90 34.94
N ALA A 118 2.86 -15.31 35.22
CA ALA A 118 2.00 -14.68 36.23
C ALA A 118 2.63 -14.68 37.64
N ASP A 119 3.46 -15.68 37.95
CA ASP A 119 4.20 -15.82 39.21
C ASP A 119 5.30 -14.74 39.39
N ARG A 120 5.66 -14.03 38.31
CA ARG A 120 6.63 -12.92 38.34
C ARG A 120 6.00 -11.59 38.73
N LEU A 121 4.70 -11.52 38.96
CA LEU A 121 4.05 -10.30 39.44
C LEU A 121 4.30 -10.08 40.93
N LYS A 122 4.59 -8.84 41.31
CA LYS A 122 4.47 -8.40 42.71
C LYS A 122 3.00 -8.50 43.16
N PRO A 123 2.72 -8.54 44.47
CA PRO A 123 1.36 -8.33 44.97
C PRO A 123 0.77 -7.03 44.41
N GLY A 124 -0.39 -7.11 43.74
CA GLY A 124 -1.01 -5.97 43.06
C GLY A 124 -0.41 -5.60 41.69
N GLY A 125 0.65 -6.27 41.24
CA GLY A 125 1.20 -6.09 39.90
C GLY A 125 0.26 -6.60 38.81
N VAL A 126 0.37 -6.04 37.60
CA VAL A 126 -0.58 -6.29 36.49
C VAL A 126 0.10 -7.03 35.33
N LEU A 127 -0.51 -8.13 34.88
CA LEU A 127 -0.25 -8.76 33.59
C LEU A 127 -1.02 -8.02 32.50
N ILE A 128 -0.30 -7.61 31.46
CA ILE A 128 -0.80 -7.01 30.23
C ILE A 128 -0.63 -8.06 29.12
N LEU A 129 -1.74 -8.68 28.71
CA LEU A 129 -1.74 -9.78 27.73
C LEU A 129 -2.45 -9.33 26.46
N ALA A 130 -1.69 -9.15 25.38
CA ALA A 130 -2.20 -8.72 24.07
C ALA A 130 -2.13 -9.88 23.06
N VAL A 131 -3.28 -10.35 22.58
CA VAL A 131 -3.40 -11.63 21.86
C VAL A 131 -4.32 -11.54 20.64
N PRO A 132 -4.15 -12.42 19.63
CA PRO A 132 -5.14 -12.55 18.57
C PRO A 132 -6.43 -13.18 19.10
N ASN A 133 -7.56 -12.83 18.48
CA ASN A 133 -8.85 -13.40 18.83
C ASN A 133 -9.29 -14.44 17.80
N ARG A 134 -9.70 -15.63 18.27
CA ARG A 134 -10.15 -16.72 17.39
C ARG A 134 -11.38 -16.32 16.57
N LEU A 135 -12.20 -15.44 17.11
CA LEU A 135 -13.44 -14.96 16.50
C LEU A 135 -13.28 -13.61 15.78
N GLY A 136 -12.04 -13.13 15.60
CA GLY A 136 -11.74 -11.90 14.88
C GLY A 136 -12.35 -11.89 13.47
N VAL A 137 -13.03 -10.80 13.10
CA VAL A 137 -13.73 -10.66 11.81
C VAL A 137 -12.76 -10.70 10.63
N SER A 138 -11.69 -9.92 10.70
CA SER A 138 -10.71 -9.79 9.62
C SER A 138 -9.49 -10.68 9.83
N ARG A 139 -9.11 -10.92 11.10
CA ARG A 139 -7.86 -11.60 11.46
C ARG A 139 -8.06 -12.68 12.54
N PRO A 140 -8.84 -13.75 12.26
CA PRO A 140 -9.06 -14.80 13.23
C PRO A 140 -7.76 -15.54 13.58
N GLY A 141 -7.49 -15.74 14.87
CA GLY A 141 -6.31 -16.48 15.34
C GLY A 141 -6.28 -16.72 16.84
N GLY A 142 -5.50 -17.71 17.30
CA GLY A 142 -5.36 -17.99 18.74
C GLY A 142 -6.63 -18.56 19.41
N SER A 143 -7.00 -17.98 20.54
CA SER A 143 -8.08 -18.45 21.42
C SER A 143 -9.19 -17.40 21.56
N SER A 144 -10.40 -17.84 21.92
CA SER A 144 -11.50 -16.91 22.19
C SER A 144 -11.36 -16.25 23.56
N ARG A 145 -12.03 -15.10 23.74
CA ARG A 145 -12.05 -14.36 25.01
C ARG A 145 -12.29 -15.25 26.23
N ARG A 146 -13.40 -16.01 26.23
CA ARG A 146 -13.78 -16.90 27.34
C ARG A 146 -12.77 -18.01 27.61
N ARG A 147 -11.94 -18.38 26.64
CA ARG A 147 -10.85 -19.35 26.86
C ARG A 147 -9.69 -18.67 27.59
N TRP A 148 -9.28 -17.48 27.15
CA TRP A 148 -8.25 -16.70 27.82
C TRP A 148 -8.62 -16.32 29.25
N GLU A 149 -9.86 -15.88 29.50
CA GLU A 149 -10.33 -15.58 30.87
C GLU A 149 -10.19 -16.80 31.80
N ARG A 150 -10.52 -18.00 31.30
CA ARG A 150 -10.36 -19.25 32.06
C ARG A 150 -8.90 -19.62 32.29
N GLU A 151 -8.03 -19.43 31.29
CA GLU A 151 -6.60 -19.69 31.40
C GLU A 151 -5.94 -18.74 32.40
N LEU A 152 -6.28 -17.45 32.38
CA LEU A 152 -5.83 -16.44 33.35
C LEU A 152 -6.32 -16.77 34.77
N THR A 153 -7.59 -17.16 34.92
CA THR A 153 -8.13 -17.58 36.21
C THR A 153 -7.41 -18.83 36.74
N ALA A 154 -7.12 -19.80 35.88
CA ALA A 154 -6.37 -21.00 36.24
C ALA A 154 -4.93 -20.69 36.65
N ALA A 155 -4.34 -19.61 36.13
CA ALA A 155 -3.05 -19.07 36.54
C ALA A 155 -3.11 -18.25 37.86
N GLY A 156 -4.29 -18.17 38.51
CA GLY A 156 -4.47 -17.45 39.77
C GLY A 156 -4.65 -15.94 39.62
N LEU A 157 -4.96 -15.46 38.42
CA LEU A 157 -5.18 -14.05 38.14
C LEU A 157 -6.67 -13.71 38.09
N THR A 158 -7.01 -12.51 38.56
CA THR A 158 -8.33 -11.89 38.34
C THR A 158 -8.23 -10.97 37.13
N VAL A 159 -9.08 -11.17 36.13
CA VAL A 159 -9.20 -10.27 34.98
C VAL A 159 -10.02 -9.06 35.39
N HIS A 160 -9.43 -7.87 35.32
CA HIS A 160 -10.11 -6.61 35.67
C HIS A 160 -10.69 -5.93 34.44
N GLN A 161 -10.03 -6.06 33.29
CA GLN A 161 -10.50 -5.46 32.05
C GLN A 161 -10.18 -6.35 30.85
N VAL A 162 -11.12 -6.37 29.90
CA VAL A 162 -10.92 -6.93 28.56
C VAL A 162 -11.24 -5.85 27.54
N LEU A 163 -10.26 -5.52 26.71
CA LEU A 163 -10.34 -4.49 25.69
C LEU A 163 -10.22 -5.13 24.30
N GLY A 164 -10.96 -4.62 23.34
CA GLY A 164 -10.81 -4.97 21.93
C GLY A 164 -9.73 -4.13 21.27
N CYS A 165 -8.99 -4.72 20.32
CA CYS A 165 -7.98 -4.04 19.51
C CYS A 165 -8.31 -4.16 18.03
N LEU A 166 -8.37 -3.03 17.31
CA LEU A 166 -8.61 -2.99 15.86
C LEU A 166 -7.48 -2.27 15.12
N PRO A 167 -7.08 -2.75 13.91
CA PRO A 167 -7.47 -4.03 13.30
C PRO A 167 -6.78 -5.25 13.95
N GLY A 168 -6.14 -5.08 15.10
CA GLY A 168 -5.56 -6.16 15.89
C GLY A 168 -4.50 -5.65 16.88
N HIS A 169 -3.89 -6.58 17.63
CA HIS A 169 -2.91 -6.27 18.68
C HIS A 169 -1.48 -6.00 18.19
N ARG A 170 -1.15 -6.37 16.93
CA ARG A 170 0.21 -6.16 16.37
C ARG A 170 0.40 -4.73 15.88
N VAL A 171 -0.49 -4.23 15.03
CA VAL A 171 -0.53 -2.81 14.64
C VAL A 171 -1.91 -2.29 15.02
N THR A 172 -1.97 -1.71 16.21
CA THR A 172 -3.23 -1.26 16.81
C THR A 172 -3.52 0.18 16.41
N ARG A 173 -4.73 0.45 15.94
CA ARG A 173 -5.23 1.81 15.69
C ARG A 173 -6.27 2.22 16.73
N VAL A 174 -6.98 1.25 17.31
CA VAL A 174 -8.02 1.48 18.33
C VAL A 174 -7.91 0.44 19.43
N VAL A 175 -8.02 0.86 20.67
CA VAL A 175 -8.27 0.04 21.86
C VAL A 175 -9.61 0.49 22.45
N PHE A 176 -10.55 -0.42 22.72
CA PHE A 176 -11.89 -0.04 23.16
C PHE A 176 -12.50 -1.02 24.16
N THR A 177 -13.46 -0.52 24.93
CA THR A 177 -14.27 -1.26 25.89
C THR A 177 -15.53 -1.83 25.24
N GLY A 178 -16.16 -2.82 25.87
CA GLY A 178 -17.51 -3.25 25.46
C GLY A 178 -18.55 -2.13 25.58
N GLU A 179 -18.38 -1.21 26.55
CA GLU A 179 -19.29 -0.09 26.78
C GLU A 179 -19.30 0.92 25.62
N LEU A 180 -18.19 1.10 24.89
CA LEU A 180 -18.19 1.89 23.65
C LEU A 180 -19.24 1.36 22.66
N LEU A 181 -19.33 0.04 22.51
CA LEU A 181 -20.23 -0.61 21.56
C LEU A 181 -21.69 -0.42 21.94
N GLU A 182 -21.97 -0.36 23.25
CA GLU A 182 -23.33 -0.18 23.76
C GLU A 182 -23.77 1.29 23.72
N ARG A 183 -22.87 2.22 24.07
CA ARG A 183 -23.17 3.66 24.14
C ARG A 183 -23.09 4.36 22.79
N HIS A 184 -22.06 4.04 22.00
CA HIS A 184 -21.71 4.73 20.75
C HIS A 184 -21.42 3.73 19.63
N PRO A 185 -22.39 2.86 19.25
CA PRO A 185 -22.19 1.78 18.28
C PRO A 185 -21.70 2.29 16.93
N ARG A 186 -22.24 3.42 16.48
CA ARG A 186 -21.87 4.03 15.20
C ARG A 186 -20.40 4.47 15.22
N LEU A 187 -19.96 5.20 16.25
CA LEU A 187 -18.55 5.58 16.41
C LEU A 187 -17.64 4.33 16.41
N ALA A 188 -18.04 3.25 17.07
CA ALA A 188 -17.27 2.01 17.06
C ALA A 188 -17.10 1.39 15.67
N VAL A 189 -18.11 1.51 14.80
CA VAL A 189 -18.05 1.09 13.38
C VAL A 189 -17.16 2.03 12.57
N GLU A 190 -17.21 3.33 12.84
CA GLU A 190 -16.36 4.32 12.15
C GLU A 190 -14.87 4.08 12.45
N LEU A 191 -14.54 3.83 13.72
CA LEU A 191 -13.18 3.58 14.17
C LEU A 191 -12.56 2.29 13.60
N SER A 192 -13.37 1.33 13.15
CA SER A 192 -12.88 0.10 12.52
C SER A 192 -12.60 0.23 11.01
N GLY A 193 -12.97 1.35 10.40
CA GLY A 193 -12.90 1.55 8.95
C GLY A 193 -14.14 1.07 8.19
N ARG A 194 -15.29 0.89 8.87
CA ARG A 194 -16.61 0.53 8.30
C ARG A 194 -16.63 -0.80 7.52
N ASP A 195 -16.31 -1.89 8.21
CA ASP A 195 -16.57 -3.25 7.71
C ASP A 195 -18.06 -3.62 7.93
N GLU A 196 -18.75 -4.06 6.87
CA GLU A 196 -20.18 -4.42 6.94
C GLU A 196 -20.44 -5.56 7.94
N ARG A 197 -19.56 -6.57 7.98
CA ARG A 197 -19.69 -7.70 8.92
C ARG A 197 -19.44 -7.23 10.35
N TRP A 198 -18.48 -6.33 10.54
CA TRP A 198 -18.26 -5.71 11.85
C TRP A 198 -19.52 -4.96 12.31
N THR A 199 -20.14 -4.20 11.42
CA THR A 199 -21.37 -3.45 11.70
C THR A 199 -22.49 -4.38 12.19
N GLU A 200 -22.78 -5.46 11.46
CA GLU A 200 -23.78 -6.45 11.85
C GLU A 200 -23.48 -7.09 13.21
N LEU A 201 -22.21 -7.33 13.52
CA LEU A 201 -21.78 -7.94 14.78
C LEU A 201 -21.86 -6.96 15.96
N VAL A 202 -21.59 -5.67 15.74
CA VAL A 202 -21.81 -4.63 16.75
C VAL A 202 -23.30 -4.51 17.05
N ASP A 203 -24.15 -4.43 16.03
CA ASP A 203 -25.61 -4.39 16.18
C ASP A 203 -26.17 -5.63 16.91
N GLY A 204 -25.54 -6.79 16.67
CA GLY A 204 -25.86 -8.05 17.34
C GLY A 204 -25.32 -8.19 18.78
N GLY A 205 -24.62 -7.18 19.32
CA GLY A 205 -24.02 -7.23 20.66
C GLY A 205 -22.81 -8.18 20.78
N LEU A 206 -22.17 -8.52 19.65
CA LEU A 206 -21.04 -9.43 19.56
C LEU A 206 -19.70 -8.72 19.26
N GLY A 207 -19.69 -7.38 19.18
CA GLY A 207 -18.51 -6.61 18.77
C GLY A 207 -17.25 -6.94 19.58
N LEU A 208 -17.30 -6.92 20.93
CA LEU A 208 -16.11 -7.19 21.75
C LEU A 208 -15.63 -8.64 21.59
N ASP A 209 -16.56 -9.60 21.50
CA ASP A 209 -16.24 -11.02 21.31
C ASP A 209 -15.63 -11.31 19.93
N THR A 210 -15.81 -10.41 18.96
CA THR A 210 -15.37 -10.56 17.55
C THR A 210 -14.31 -9.54 17.11
N ALA A 211 -13.80 -8.72 18.04
CA ALA A 211 -12.66 -7.84 17.79
C ALA A 211 -11.43 -8.65 17.32
N ASP A 212 -10.65 -8.14 16.37
CA ASP A 212 -9.51 -8.88 15.78
C ASP A 212 -8.39 -9.20 16.77
N GLY A 213 -8.16 -8.32 17.74
CA GLY A 213 -7.27 -8.54 18.88
C GLY A 213 -7.97 -8.30 20.21
N LEU A 214 -7.44 -8.91 21.26
CA LEU A 214 -7.88 -8.71 22.63
C LEU A 214 -6.69 -8.29 23.50
N LEU A 215 -6.96 -7.41 24.44
CA LEU A 215 -6.02 -6.97 25.48
C LEU A 215 -6.64 -7.23 26.85
N PHE A 216 -5.98 -8.06 27.65
CA PHE A 216 -6.39 -8.38 29.01
C PHE A 216 -5.50 -7.66 30.02
N LEU A 217 -6.13 -7.06 31.02
CA LEU A 217 -5.47 -6.53 32.21
C LEU A 217 -5.86 -7.39 33.40
N ALA A 218 -4.91 -8.13 33.95
CA ALA A 218 -5.18 -9.10 35.01
C ALA A 218 -4.14 -9.01 36.14
N SER A 219 -4.54 -9.23 37.39
CA SER A 219 -3.59 -9.22 38.52
C SER A 219 -3.94 -10.26 39.57
N ASN A 220 -2.96 -10.58 40.42
CA ASN A 220 -3.20 -11.34 41.64
C ASN A 220 -3.72 -10.41 42.74
N GLY A 221 -5.04 -10.39 42.93
CA GLY A 221 -5.72 -9.47 43.85
C GLY A 221 -6.02 -8.10 43.22
N LYS A 222 -6.30 -7.10 44.06
CA LYS A 222 -6.59 -5.73 43.60
C LYS A 222 -5.32 -5.10 42.99
N PRO A 223 -5.38 -4.54 41.77
CA PRO A 223 -4.22 -3.94 41.14
C PRO A 223 -3.76 -2.70 41.93
N SER A 224 -2.44 -2.52 42.05
CA SER A 224 -1.84 -1.34 42.68
C SER A 224 -1.90 -0.10 41.78
N THR A 225 -2.07 -0.32 40.48
CA THR A 225 -2.09 0.70 39.44
C THR A 225 -3.27 0.45 38.51
N GLU A 226 -4.04 1.50 38.25
CA GLU A 226 -5.09 1.50 37.23
C GLU A 226 -4.47 1.86 35.87
N LEU A 227 -4.34 0.87 35.00
CA LEU A 227 -3.73 1.06 33.67
C LEU A 227 -4.73 1.57 32.62
N TRP A 228 -6.02 1.26 32.78
CA TRP A 228 -7.11 1.73 31.93
C TRP A 228 -8.10 2.49 32.80
N PRO A 229 -8.36 3.78 32.54
CA PRO A 229 -9.31 4.56 33.34
C PRO A 229 -10.75 4.09 33.12
N ASP A 230 -11.53 3.99 34.19
CA ASP A 230 -12.94 3.54 34.13
C ASP A 230 -13.84 4.42 33.22
N ASP A 231 -13.50 5.69 33.01
CA ASP A 231 -14.29 6.64 32.21
C ASP A 231 -13.91 6.67 30.72
N VAL A 232 -12.82 6.01 30.34
CA VAL A 232 -12.35 5.94 28.95
C VAL A 232 -12.99 4.75 28.25
N LEU A 233 -13.87 5.04 27.29
CA LEU A 233 -14.56 4.03 26.48
C LEU A 233 -13.66 3.50 25.35
N ALA A 234 -12.78 4.34 24.81
CA ALA A 234 -11.85 3.99 23.75
C ALA A 234 -10.65 4.93 23.70
N THR A 235 -9.54 4.43 23.18
CA THR A 235 -8.40 5.22 22.74
C THR A 235 -8.06 4.82 21.31
N TYR A 236 -7.97 5.79 20.41
CA TYR A 236 -7.53 5.54 19.04
C TYR A 236 -6.44 6.51 18.59
N PHE A 237 -5.77 6.12 17.51
CA PHE A 237 -4.55 6.77 17.05
C PHE A 237 -4.58 6.96 15.54
N ASN A 238 -4.19 8.16 15.12
CA ASN A 238 -3.91 8.44 13.72
C ASN A 238 -2.39 8.54 13.56
N THR A 239 -1.77 7.39 13.30
CA THR A 239 -0.32 7.20 13.22
C THR A 239 0.17 6.76 11.83
N ASP A 240 -0.71 6.78 10.82
CA ASP A 240 -0.37 6.57 9.39
C ASP A 240 0.00 7.90 8.72
N ARG A 241 0.95 8.59 9.34
CA ARG A 241 1.49 9.92 8.98
C ARG A 241 2.83 10.10 9.67
N ALA A 242 3.56 11.13 9.28
CA ALA A 242 4.83 11.44 9.92
C ALA A 242 4.66 11.63 11.44
N ALA A 243 5.67 11.23 12.21
CA ALA A 243 5.67 11.16 13.66
C ALA A 243 5.16 12.45 14.33
N ARG A 244 5.64 13.60 13.83
CA ARG A 244 5.28 14.91 14.35
C ARG A 244 3.80 15.25 14.20
N TRP A 245 3.08 14.55 13.33
CA TRP A 245 1.66 14.76 13.08
C TRP A 245 0.78 13.73 13.77
N CYS A 246 1.36 12.68 14.34
CA CYS A 246 0.61 11.61 14.97
C CYS A 246 -0.23 12.11 16.14
N THR A 247 -1.45 11.62 16.28
CA THR A 247 -2.34 11.98 17.40
C THR A 247 -2.90 10.76 18.11
N ARG A 248 -3.34 11.01 19.34
CA ARG A 248 -4.18 10.15 20.17
C ARG A 248 -5.52 10.83 20.35
N ALA A 249 -6.59 10.04 20.39
CA ALA A 249 -7.91 10.47 20.77
C ALA A 249 -8.48 9.53 21.83
N ASP A 250 -8.96 10.09 22.95
CA ASP A 250 -9.63 9.36 24.01
C ASP A 250 -11.14 9.68 24.00
N VAL A 251 -11.97 8.64 23.96
CA VAL A 251 -13.43 8.74 24.06
C VAL A 251 -13.80 8.61 25.54
N ILE A 252 -14.27 9.69 26.15
CA ILE A 252 -14.58 9.79 27.58
C ILE A 252 -16.05 10.16 27.74
N GLY A 253 -16.87 9.19 28.15
CA GLY A 253 -18.33 9.37 28.16
C GLY A 253 -18.86 9.76 26.77
N ASP A 254 -19.30 11.01 26.62
CA ASP A 254 -19.86 11.57 25.38
C ASP A 254 -18.94 12.62 24.75
N GLU A 255 -17.65 12.65 25.13
CA GLU A 255 -16.64 13.54 24.56
C GLU A 255 -15.52 12.73 23.90
N ILE A 256 -14.91 13.30 22.85
CA ILE A 256 -13.66 12.80 22.25
C ILE A 256 -12.60 13.88 22.44
N ARG A 257 -11.53 13.56 23.16
CA ARG A 257 -10.39 14.47 23.38
C ARG A 257 -9.20 14.04 22.56
N ARG A 258 -8.73 14.92 21.69
CA ARG A 258 -7.62 14.69 20.75
C ARG A 258 -6.39 15.47 21.20
N ALA A 259 -5.23 14.83 21.08
CA ALA A 259 -3.95 15.48 21.35
C ALA A 259 -2.85 14.94 20.42
N PRO A 260 -1.91 15.79 19.98
CA PRO A 260 -0.67 15.35 19.37
C PRO A 260 0.11 14.40 20.27
N LEU A 261 0.71 13.34 19.70
CA LEU A 261 1.61 12.45 20.43
C LEU A 261 2.96 13.08 20.72
N LEU A 262 3.38 14.05 19.90
CA LEU A 262 4.62 14.80 20.06
C LEU A 262 4.33 16.31 20.18
N PRO A 263 5.13 17.05 20.97
CA PRO A 263 5.02 18.51 21.05
C PRO A 263 5.11 19.16 19.67
N GLN A 264 4.28 20.19 19.46
CA GLN A 264 4.20 20.90 18.18
C GLN A 264 5.06 22.16 18.19
N ALA A 265 5.90 22.31 17.17
CA ALA A 265 6.63 23.55 16.94
C ALA A 265 5.70 24.62 16.35
N THR A 266 6.07 25.89 16.50
CA THR A 266 5.40 26.99 15.78
C THR A 266 5.82 26.93 14.32
N ASP A 267 4.89 26.55 13.44
CA ASP A 267 5.09 26.36 12.00
C ASP A 267 3.82 26.82 11.25
N THR A 268 3.88 26.82 9.92
CA THR A 268 2.76 27.13 9.02
C THR A 268 1.66 26.07 9.03
N VAL A 269 1.98 24.85 9.43
CA VAL A 269 1.03 23.76 9.64
C VAL A 269 1.29 23.17 11.02
N VAL A 270 0.23 22.99 11.82
CA VAL A 270 0.31 22.41 13.16
C VAL A 270 -0.92 21.56 13.43
N VAL A 271 -0.77 20.57 14.32
CA VAL A 271 -1.90 19.80 14.83
C VAL A 271 -2.20 20.25 16.26
N ARG A 272 -3.44 20.56 16.61
CA ARG A 272 -3.83 21.07 17.92
C ARG A 272 -4.60 20.05 18.74
N GLU A 273 -4.64 20.30 20.04
CA GLU A 273 -5.61 19.64 20.89
C GLU A 273 -7.01 20.08 20.48
N TRP A 274 -7.93 19.14 20.42
CA TRP A 274 -9.31 19.37 20.00
C TRP A 274 -10.26 18.50 20.80
N THR A 275 -11.44 19.01 21.12
CA THR A 275 -12.47 18.24 21.83
C THR A 275 -13.79 18.30 21.08
N ASP A 276 -14.32 17.14 20.75
CA ASP A 276 -15.60 16.96 20.09
C ASP A 276 -16.61 16.37 21.08
N ALA A 277 -17.89 16.71 20.91
CA ALA A 277 -18.96 15.88 21.46
C ALA A 277 -19.14 14.64 20.57
N VAL A 278 -19.42 13.49 21.16
CA VAL A 278 -19.85 12.31 20.40
C VAL A 278 -21.27 12.55 19.92
N VAL A 279 -21.46 12.56 18.61
CA VAL A 279 -22.76 12.74 17.97
C VAL A 279 -23.04 11.54 17.09
N ASP A 280 -24.13 10.84 17.38
CA ASP A 280 -24.59 9.69 16.61
C ASP A 280 -25.33 10.17 15.35
N ALA A 281 -24.56 10.51 14.31
CA ALA A 281 -25.10 11.01 13.04
C ALA A 281 -24.19 10.64 11.86
N PRO A 282 -24.75 10.49 10.64
CA PRO A 282 -23.98 10.26 9.43
C PRO A 282 -23.09 11.44 9.06
N THR A 283 -21.95 11.15 8.45
CA THR A 283 -21.14 12.20 7.83
C THR A 283 -21.86 12.76 6.61
N LEU A 284 -21.55 14.00 6.23
CA LEU A 284 -22.15 14.63 5.05
C LEU A 284 -21.95 13.78 3.77
N PRO A 285 -20.77 13.21 3.48
CA PRO A 285 -20.59 12.31 2.35
C PRO A 285 -21.52 11.09 2.37
N GLU A 286 -21.75 10.46 3.53
CA GLU A 286 -22.67 9.33 3.64
C GLU A 286 -24.10 9.71 3.32
N VAL A 287 -24.56 10.84 3.85
CA VAL A 287 -25.90 11.34 3.52
C VAL A 287 -26.01 11.60 2.02
N LEU A 288 -24.97 12.09 1.35
CA LEU A 288 -25.01 12.31 -0.10
C LEU A 288 -24.94 11.03 -0.93
N ILE A 289 -24.27 9.98 -0.43
CA ILE A 289 -24.28 8.67 -1.08
C ILE A 289 -25.70 8.11 -1.11
N GLU A 290 -26.44 8.21 0.00
CA GLU A 290 -27.81 7.70 0.10
C GLU A 290 -28.87 8.67 -0.46
N GLN A 291 -28.63 9.97 -0.33
CA GLN A 291 -29.58 11.05 -0.62
C GLN A 291 -28.95 12.12 -1.52
N PRO A 292 -28.53 11.77 -2.74
CA PRO A 292 -27.79 12.68 -3.64
C PRO A 292 -28.56 13.96 -4.00
N TRP A 293 -29.90 13.94 -3.93
CA TRP A 293 -30.74 15.12 -4.18
C TRP A 293 -30.56 16.24 -3.15
N ARG A 294 -29.94 15.95 -1.99
CA ARG A 294 -29.65 16.95 -0.94
C ARG A 294 -28.34 17.70 -1.14
N ALA A 295 -27.58 17.40 -2.21
CA ALA A 295 -26.27 18.00 -2.46
C ALA A 295 -26.28 19.54 -2.40
N ALA A 296 -27.18 20.20 -3.12
CA ALA A 296 -27.24 21.67 -3.12
C ALA A 296 -27.53 22.25 -1.72
N GLU A 297 -28.51 21.68 -1.00
CA GLU A 297 -28.87 22.08 0.36
C GLU A 297 -27.69 21.93 1.32
N LEU A 298 -27.11 20.73 1.39
CA LEU A 298 -26.08 20.38 2.37
C LEU A 298 -24.75 21.07 2.08
N LEU A 299 -24.37 21.22 0.81
CA LEU A 299 -23.15 21.93 0.44
C LEU A 299 -23.26 23.43 0.71
N THR A 300 -24.44 24.03 0.50
CA THR A 300 -24.67 25.44 0.83
C THR A 300 -24.53 25.65 2.34
N ALA A 301 -25.21 24.81 3.13
CA ALA A 301 -25.13 24.89 4.59
C ALA A 301 -23.71 24.62 5.12
N TRP A 302 -22.96 23.70 4.49
CA TRP A 302 -21.55 23.47 4.82
C TRP A 302 -20.66 24.66 4.45
N ALA A 303 -20.85 25.26 3.27
CA ALA A 303 -20.11 26.45 2.88
C ALA A 303 -20.37 27.62 3.84
N ASP A 304 -21.62 27.82 4.30
CA ASP A 304 -21.95 28.82 5.32
C ASP A 304 -21.21 28.53 6.64
N LEU A 305 -21.11 27.26 7.03
CA LEU A 305 -20.35 26.84 8.21
C LEU A 305 -18.84 27.17 8.06
N VAL A 306 -18.27 26.95 6.88
CA VAL A 306 -16.87 27.30 6.56
C VAL A 306 -16.64 28.81 6.65
N HIS A 307 -17.55 29.63 6.11
CA HIS A 307 -17.45 31.08 6.21
C HIS A 307 -17.57 31.58 7.65
N ALA A 308 -18.39 30.93 8.47
CA ALA A 308 -18.56 31.28 9.87
C ALA A 308 -17.33 30.95 10.73
N ASN A 309 -16.62 29.85 10.42
CA ASN A 309 -15.43 29.43 11.15
C ASN A 309 -14.44 28.72 10.21
N VAL A 310 -13.51 29.48 9.63
CA VAL A 310 -12.53 28.95 8.68
C VAL A 310 -11.57 28.00 9.40
N SER A 311 -11.57 26.73 8.99
CA SER A 311 -10.62 25.71 9.42
C SER A 311 -10.20 24.84 8.24
N TRP A 312 -8.91 24.50 8.18
CA TRP A 312 -8.35 23.66 7.11
C TRP A 312 -9.00 22.27 7.04
N ASP A 313 -9.42 21.75 8.20
CA ASP A 313 -10.07 20.47 8.36
C ASP A 313 -11.58 20.48 8.17
N LEU A 314 -12.19 21.65 7.99
CA LEU A 314 -13.63 21.77 7.83
C LEU A 314 -14.08 21.35 6.41
N VAL A 315 -13.67 20.16 6.01
CA VAL A 315 -14.07 19.47 4.79
C VAL A 315 -15.34 18.66 5.04
N PRO A 316 -16.11 18.28 4.01
CA PRO A 316 -17.40 17.63 4.21
C PRO A 316 -17.33 16.31 5.01
N ALA A 317 -16.24 15.55 4.91
CA ALA A 317 -16.04 14.31 5.67
C ALA A 317 -16.00 14.54 7.20
N ASN A 318 -15.67 15.76 7.64
CA ASN A 318 -15.57 16.17 9.04
C ASN A 318 -16.83 16.93 9.49
N VAL A 319 -17.97 16.68 8.82
CA VAL A 319 -19.26 17.29 9.15
C VAL A 319 -20.30 16.20 9.32
N LEU A 320 -20.94 16.18 10.48
CA LEU A 320 -22.05 15.29 10.81
C LEU A 320 -23.39 15.96 10.48
N VAL A 321 -24.34 15.18 9.98
CA VAL A 321 -25.67 15.63 9.56
C VAL A 321 -26.73 15.06 10.50
N ALA A 322 -27.09 15.83 11.52
CA ALA A 322 -28.22 15.58 12.42
C ALA A 322 -29.33 16.61 12.14
N ASP A 323 -30.02 17.10 13.18
CA ASP A 323 -30.93 18.26 13.09
C ASP A 323 -30.22 19.53 12.57
N ARG A 324 -28.89 19.61 12.78
CA ARG A 324 -28.00 20.65 12.28
C ARG A 324 -26.67 20.04 11.84
N LEU A 325 -25.94 20.75 10.99
CA LEU A 325 -24.55 20.41 10.68
C LEU A 325 -23.66 20.63 11.90
N THR A 326 -22.83 19.62 12.20
CA THR A 326 -21.89 19.67 13.33
C THR A 326 -20.50 19.34 12.81
N ALA A 327 -19.57 20.28 12.93
CA ALA A 327 -18.17 20.04 12.59
C ALA A 327 -17.49 19.19 13.68
N ILE A 328 -16.62 18.29 13.26
CA ILE A 328 -15.81 17.41 14.12
C ILE A 328 -14.38 17.35 13.61
N ASP A 329 -13.45 16.84 14.43
CA ASP A 329 -12.08 16.50 13.98
C ASP A 329 -11.36 17.69 13.30
N LEU A 330 -11.43 18.88 13.92
CA LEU A 330 -10.77 20.09 13.42
C LEU A 330 -9.38 20.28 14.03
N GLU A 331 -8.55 19.23 13.97
CA GLU A 331 -7.24 19.19 14.64
C GLU A 331 -6.13 19.92 13.87
N TRP A 332 -6.22 20.09 12.54
CA TRP A 332 -5.21 20.74 11.72
C TRP A 332 -5.45 22.23 11.57
N GLU A 333 -4.41 23.01 11.87
CA GLU A 333 -4.33 24.42 11.52
C GLU A 333 -3.32 24.62 10.40
N ARG A 334 -3.69 25.42 9.41
CA ARG A 334 -2.79 25.92 8.36
C ARG A 334 -2.85 27.45 8.32
N ALA A 335 -1.72 28.10 8.54
CA ALA A 335 -1.62 29.55 8.59
C ALA A 335 -2.03 30.17 7.25
N GLY A 336 -2.86 31.21 7.30
CA GLY A 336 -3.33 31.92 6.11
C GLY A 336 -4.45 31.24 5.34
N THR A 337 -5.02 30.15 5.86
CA THR A 337 -6.16 29.45 5.23
C THR A 337 -7.35 30.41 5.03
N THR A 338 -7.90 30.40 3.82
CA THR A 338 -9.10 31.15 3.46
C THR A 338 -10.32 30.23 3.32
N ALA A 339 -11.54 30.79 3.47
CA ALA A 339 -12.78 30.03 3.27
C ALA A 339 -12.87 29.41 1.86
N ASP A 340 -12.47 30.17 0.83
CA ASP A 340 -12.44 29.70 -0.56
C ASP A 340 -11.54 28.49 -0.75
N GLU A 341 -10.36 28.46 -0.12
CA GLU A 341 -9.44 27.32 -0.22
C GLU A 341 -9.98 26.08 0.48
N VAL A 342 -10.66 26.25 1.62
CA VAL A 342 -11.32 25.14 2.34
C VAL A 342 -12.48 24.59 1.54
N ILE A 343 -13.29 25.46 0.93
CA ILE A 343 -14.41 25.05 0.06
C ILE A 343 -13.88 24.29 -1.16
N ASP A 344 -12.90 24.84 -1.87
CA ASP A 344 -12.28 24.19 -3.03
C ASP A 344 -11.69 22.82 -2.68
N ARG A 345 -10.96 22.74 -1.56
CA ARG A 345 -10.40 21.48 -1.05
C ARG A 345 -11.50 20.49 -0.70
N GLY A 346 -12.52 20.93 0.04
CA GLY A 346 -13.62 20.10 0.47
C GLY A 346 -14.41 19.52 -0.70
N LEU A 347 -14.67 20.32 -1.75
CA LEU A 347 -15.33 19.87 -2.97
C LEU A 347 -14.49 18.82 -3.73
N LEU A 348 -13.17 19.03 -3.84
CA LEU A 348 -12.25 18.06 -4.44
C LEU A 348 -12.27 16.72 -3.71
N LEU A 349 -12.09 16.73 -2.39
CA LEU A 349 -12.05 15.52 -1.58
C LEU A 349 -13.40 14.80 -1.54
N LEU A 350 -14.49 15.57 -1.48
CA LEU A 350 -15.84 15.03 -1.55
C LEU A 350 -16.07 14.34 -2.90
N ALA A 351 -15.70 14.97 -4.02
CA ALA A 351 -15.81 14.35 -5.34
C ALA A 351 -15.04 13.02 -5.42
N ASP A 352 -13.80 12.98 -4.91
CA ASP A 352 -13.03 11.73 -4.85
C ASP A 352 -13.78 10.66 -4.04
N HIS A 353 -14.24 11.02 -2.84
CA HIS A 353 -14.96 10.13 -1.96
C HIS A 353 -16.22 9.55 -2.62
N LEU A 354 -17.06 10.40 -3.18
CA LEU A 354 -18.31 9.99 -3.82
C LEU A 354 -18.06 9.12 -5.05
N ALA A 355 -17.04 9.47 -5.85
CA ALA A 355 -16.65 8.67 -7.00
C ALA A 355 -16.20 7.26 -6.61
N ARG A 356 -15.48 7.10 -5.48
CA ARG A 356 -15.09 5.78 -4.93
C ARG A 356 -16.30 4.94 -4.52
N HIS A 357 -17.39 5.59 -4.11
CA HIS A 357 -18.66 4.95 -3.74
C HIS A 357 -19.63 4.84 -4.92
N GLY A 358 -19.13 4.97 -6.15
CA GLY A 358 -19.88 4.70 -7.37
C GLY A 358 -20.81 5.84 -7.80
N TRP A 359 -20.73 7.02 -7.20
CA TRP A 359 -21.53 8.15 -7.66
C TRP A 359 -20.99 8.66 -9.00
N THR A 360 -21.84 8.66 -10.02
CA THR A 360 -21.50 9.03 -11.41
C THR A 360 -21.77 10.50 -11.74
N GLY A 361 -22.24 11.28 -10.76
CA GLY A 361 -22.74 12.63 -11.02
C GLY A 361 -23.98 12.61 -11.93
N ALA A 362 -24.04 13.55 -12.89
CA ALA A 362 -25.21 13.76 -13.74
C ALA A 362 -25.26 12.85 -15.00
N ALA A 363 -24.16 12.20 -15.38
CA ALA A 363 -24.10 11.37 -16.60
C ALA A 363 -23.01 10.28 -16.54
N PRO A 364 -23.18 9.13 -17.24
CA PRO A 364 -22.11 8.15 -17.45
C PRO A 364 -20.90 8.75 -18.19
N GLY A 365 -19.69 8.31 -17.85
CA GLY A 365 -18.45 8.83 -18.47
C GLY A 365 -17.99 10.18 -17.91
N THR A 366 -18.57 10.63 -16.80
CA THR A 366 -18.10 11.80 -16.04
C THR A 366 -16.80 11.44 -15.34
N SER A 367 -15.72 12.21 -15.50
CA SER A 367 -14.48 11.99 -14.75
C SER A 367 -14.60 12.48 -13.30
N VAL A 368 -13.68 12.07 -12.40
CA VAL A 368 -13.64 12.60 -11.03
C VAL A 368 -13.48 14.13 -11.05
N ARG A 369 -12.73 14.65 -12.02
CA ARG A 369 -12.59 16.09 -12.27
C ARG A 369 -13.93 16.75 -12.59
N ASP A 370 -14.71 16.14 -13.49
CA ASP A 370 -16.01 16.68 -13.90
C ASP A 370 -16.99 16.65 -12.73
N LEU A 371 -16.95 15.62 -11.89
CA LEU A 371 -17.74 15.56 -10.66
C LEU A 371 -17.35 16.67 -9.68
N ALA A 372 -16.06 16.91 -9.46
CA ALA A 372 -15.59 18.02 -8.61
C ALA A 372 -16.05 19.38 -9.15
N ALA A 373 -15.92 19.58 -10.47
CA ALA A 373 -16.39 20.80 -11.13
C ALA A 373 -17.90 20.98 -10.97
N TRP A 374 -18.68 19.93 -11.15
CA TRP A 374 -20.14 19.95 -10.99
C TRP A 374 -20.56 20.29 -9.55
N LEU A 375 -19.92 19.70 -8.54
CA LEU A 375 -20.17 20.06 -7.14
C LEU A 375 -19.87 21.54 -6.87
N GLY A 376 -18.81 22.08 -7.49
CA GLY A 376 -18.49 23.51 -7.41
C GLY A 376 -19.54 24.42 -8.04
N VAL A 377 -20.19 24.00 -9.14
CA VAL A 377 -21.29 24.77 -9.75
C VAL A 377 -22.47 24.94 -8.80
N LEU A 378 -22.73 23.97 -7.92
CA LEU A 378 -23.78 24.10 -6.88
C LEU A 378 -23.51 25.23 -5.87
N LEU A 379 -22.26 25.70 -5.78
CA LEU A 379 -21.80 26.77 -4.91
C LEU A 379 -21.26 27.99 -5.69
N ASP A 380 -21.69 28.17 -6.94
CA ASP A 380 -21.26 29.26 -7.83
C ASP A 380 -19.72 29.35 -8.02
N ARG A 381 -19.01 28.23 -7.94
CA ARG A 381 -17.55 28.17 -8.15
C ARG A 381 -17.20 28.02 -9.64
N PRO A 382 -16.12 28.69 -10.12
CA PRO A 382 -15.63 28.46 -11.48
C PRO A 382 -15.00 27.08 -11.59
N THR A 383 -15.33 26.31 -12.64
CA THR A 383 -14.85 24.92 -12.82
C THR A 383 -13.32 24.78 -12.88
N SER A 384 -12.58 25.86 -13.09
CA SER A 384 -11.11 25.90 -13.06
C SER A 384 -10.51 25.71 -11.66
N PHE A 385 -11.30 25.76 -10.58
CA PHE A 385 -10.78 25.62 -9.21
C PHE A 385 -10.11 24.25 -8.96
N VAL A 386 -10.56 23.20 -9.66
CA VAL A 386 -10.20 21.80 -9.38
C VAL A 386 -8.68 21.57 -9.43
N ASP A 387 -7.98 22.14 -10.42
CA ASP A 387 -6.52 21.98 -10.53
C ASP A 387 -5.78 22.68 -9.39
N ALA A 388 -6.21 23.88 -9.02
CA ALA A 388 -5.60 24.64 -7.94
C ALA A 388 -5.85 23.97 -6.57
N ALA A 389 -7.04 23.39 -6.38
CA ALA A 389 -7.36 22.58 -5.21
C ALA A 389 -6.49 21.33 -5.12
N ALA A 390 -6.34 20.60 -6.24
CA ALA A 390 -5.54 19.38 -6.30
C ALA A 390 -4.05 19.65 -6.06
N GLU A 391 -3.56 20.80 -6.54
CA GLU A 391 -2.21 21.27 -6.29
C GLU A 391 -1.95 21.54 -4.80
N ARG A 392 -2.86 22.28 -4.13
CA ARG A 392 -2.78 22.54 -2.68
C ARG A 392 -2.91 21.28 -1.83
N GLU A 393 -3.78 20.35 -2.25
CA GLU A 393 -3.96 19.08 -1.55
C GLU A 393 -2.74 18.16 -1.73
N ALA A 394 -2.12 18.13 -2.92
CA ALA A 394 -0.88 17.41 -3.14
C ALA A 394 0.27 17.92 -2.25
N GLU A 395 0.39 19.25 -2.11
CA GLU A 395 1.31 19.87 -1.17
C GLU A 395 1.02 19.46 0.28
N PHE A 396 -0.24 19.55 0.72
CA PHE A 396 -0.62 19.18 2.09
C PHE A 396 -0.38 17.69 2.38
N GLN A 397 -0.68 16.79 1.43
CA GLN A 397 -0.41 15.36 1.56
C GLN A 397 1.09 15.06 1.66
N ALA A 398 1.92 15.79 0.91
CA ALA A 398 3.37 15.68 1.03
C ALA A 398 3.85 16.16 2.42
N ILE A 399 3.32 17.27 2.94
CA ILE A 399 3.63 17.76 4.30
C ILE A 399 3.25 16.71 5.35
N ARG A 400 2.05 16.13 5.24
CA ARG A 400 1.55 15.07 6.12
C ARG A 400 2.43 13.82 6.10
N ARG A 401 3.00 13.49 4.93
CA ARG A 401 3.86 12.30 4.75
C ARG A 401 5.29 12.54 5.22
N CYS A 402 5.87 13.69 4.90
CA CYS A 402 7.29 13.96 5.17
C CYS A 402 7.56 14.51 6.57
N GLY A 403 6.55 15.03 7.28
CA GLY A 403 6.79 15.65 8.58
C GLY A 403 7.61 16.92 8.48
N ILE A 404 7.55 17.64 7.35
CA ILE A 404 8.23 18.92 7.11
C ILE A 404 7.34 19.83 6.26
N THR A 405 7.45 21.15 6.47
CA THR A 405 6.73 22.17 5.68
C THR A 405 7.59 22.79 4.58
N THR A 406 8.92 22.59 4.61
CA THR A 406 9.86 23.11 3.60
C THR A 406 11.05 22.16 3.43
N GLY A 407 11.60 22.05 2.21
CA GLY A 407 12.87 21.35 1.94
C GLY A 407 12.82 20.40 0.74
N ALA A 408 13.98 19.97 0.23
CA ALA A 408 14.09 19.21 -1.02
C ALA A 408 13.36 17.85 -1.02
N GLY A 409 13.28 17.17 0.13
CA GLY A 409 12.53 15.90 0.25
C GLY A 409 11.02 16.08 0.08
N LEU A 410 10.49 17.25 0.47
CA LEU A 410 9.08 17.59 0.30
C LEU A 410 8.70 17.79 -1.16
N ASP A 411 9.60 18.39 -1.95
CA ASP A 411 9.35 18.67 -3.37
C ASP A 411 9.13 17.38 -4.17
N HIS A 412 9.94 16.34 -3.90
CA HIS A 412 9.80 15.03 -4.53
C HIS A 412 8.45 14.37 -4.22
N GLU A 413 8.05 14.33 -2.95
CA GLU A 413 6.76 13.77 -2.54
C GLU A 413 5.58 14.58 -3.06
N ARG A 414 5.69 15.92 -3.10
CA ARG A 414 4.68 16.79 -3.71
C ARG A 414 4.50 16.46 -5.18
N ASP A 415 5.57 16.26 -5.94
CA ASP A 415 5.48 15.89 -7.36
C ASP A 415 4.84 14.51 -7.56
N ALA A 416 5.13 13.55 -6.67
CA ALA A 416 4.46 12.26 -6.65
C ALA A 416 2.96 12.39 -6.36
N MET A 417 2.57 13.21 -5.38
CA MET A 417 1.16 13.46 -5.04
C MET A 417 0.43 14.21 -6.17
N ARG A 418 1.07 15.19 -6.81
CA ARG A 418 0.54 15.89 -8.00
C ARG A 418 0.22 14.90 -9.12
N LEU A 419 1.14 13.98 -9.41
CA LEU A 419 0.91 12.95 -10.43
C LEU A 419 -0.21 11.98 -10.03
N ALA A 420 -0.33 11.64 -8.75
CA ALA A 420 -1.42 10.82 -8.24
C ALA A 420 -2.78 11.52 -8.44
N TRP A 421 -2.90 12.79 -8.05
CA TRP A 421 -4.12 13.58 -8.26
C TRP A 421 -4.46 13.77 -9.74
N ARG A 422 -3.48 14.04 -10.61
CA ARG A 422 -3.71 14.13 -12.06
C ARG A 422 -4.30 12.85 -12.63
N ARG A 423 -3.77 11.69 -12.23
CA ARG A 423 -4.34 10.38 -12.63
C ARG A 423 -5.74 10.22 -12.08
N ARG A 424 -5.93 10.47 -10.79
CA ARG A 424 -7.22 10.28 -10.13
C ARG A 424 -8.32 11.16 -10.72
N LEU A 425 -8.01 12.41 -11.02
CA LEU A 425 -8.94 13.35 -11.65
C LEU A 425 -9.37 12.92 -13.06
N ALA A 426 -8.52 12.18 -13.78
CA ALA A 426 -8.81 11.66 -15.11
C ALA A 426 -9.57 10.32 -15.11
N GLU A 427 -9.77 9.69 -13.95
CA GLU A 427 -10.52 8.43 -13.84
C GLU A 427 -12.03 8.68 -13.97
N ASP A 428 -12.74 7.71 -14.54
CA ASP A 428 -14.21 7.74 -14.66
C ASP A 428 -14.89 7.54 -13.29
N THR A 429 -15.93 8.32 -13.05
CA THR A 429 -16.87 8.15 -11.93
C THR A 429 -17.80 6.97 -12.20
N GLY A 430 -18.13 6.19 -11.18
CA GLY A 430 -18.91 4.95 -11.34
C GLY A 430 -18.16 3.79 -11.98
N GLY A 431 -16.90 3.98 -12.38
CA GLY A 431 -15.94 2.89 -12.33
C GLY A 431 -15.83 2.50 -10.87
N THR A 432 -16.60 1.50 -10.43
CA THR A 432 -16.21 0.72 -9.25
C THR A 432 -14.72 0.50 -9.41
N ARG A 433 -13.90 0.92 -8.45
CA ARG A 433 -12.62 0.25 -8.29
C ARG A 433 -13.06 -1.18 -8.06
N ALA A 434 -13.09 -1.98 -9.12
CA ALA A 434 -13.42 -3.37 -8.98
C ALA A 434 -12.46 -3.82 -7.89
N GLY A 435 -13.01 -4.33 -6.77
CA GLY A 435 -12.19 -5.13 -5.88
C GLY A 435 -11.34 -6.06 -6.74
N PRO A 436 -10.11 -6.39 -6.31
CA PRO A 436 -9.11 -7.03 -7.17
C PRO A 436 -9.79 -8.00 -8.12
N THR A 437 -9.72 -7.72 -9.43
CA THR A 437 -10.36 -8.54 -10.45
C THR A 437 -9.96 -10.00 -10.24
N GLU A 438 -10.72 -10.99 -10.72
CA GLU A 438 -10.28 -12.38 -10.61
C GLU A 438 -8.86 -12.57 -11.18
N LEU A 439 -8.50 -11.78 -12.20
CA LEU A 439 -7.14 -11.66 -12.71
C LEU A 439 -6.13 -11.10 -11.69
N ASP A 440 -6.46 -10.02 -10.97
CA ASP A 440 -5.62 -9.50 -9.88
C ASP A 440 -5.44 -10.51 -8.75
N ALA A 441 -6.53 -11.19 -8.36
CA ALA A 441 -6.49 -12.23 -7.34
C ALA A 441 -5.63 -13.43 -7.81
N GLN A 442 -5.73 -13.83 -9.08
CA GLN A 442 -4.91 -14.88 -9.66
C GLN A 442 -3.42 -14.49 -9.70
N VAL A 443 -3.10 -13.25 -10.06
CA VAL A 443 -1.73 -12.72 -10.03
C VAL A 443 -1.20 -12.74 -8.60
N ALA A 444 -1.96 -12.23 -7.63
CA ALA A 444 -1.56 -12.22 -6.22
C ALA A 444 -1.30 -13.63 -5.67
N ARG A 445 -2.21 -14.59 -5.93
CA ARG A 445 -2.03 -16.00 -5.55
C ARG A 445 -0.81 -16.65 -6.22
N THR A 446 -0.46 -16.22 -7.43
CA THR A 446 0.73 -16.72 -8.13
C THR A 446 1.99 -16.11 -7.56
N MET A 447 2.02 -14.79 -7.39
CA MET A 447 3.16 -14.06 -6.84
C MET A 447 3.48 -14.49 -5.40
N ALA A 448 2.49 -14.92 -4.62
CA ALA A 448 2.70 -15.52 -3.30
C ALA A 448 3.50 -16.84 -3.32
N ARG A 449 3.56 -17.51 -4.47
CA ARG A 449 4.26 -18.80 -4.69
C ARG A 449 5.55 -18.66 -5.50
N VAL A 450 5.86 -17.44 -5.97
CA VAL A 450 7.05 -17.19 -6.80
C VAL A 450 8.31 -17.33 -5.97
N ASP A 451 9.33 -17.97 -6.56
CA ASP A 451 10.68 -18.01 -5.99
C ASP A 451 11.25 -16.59 -5.88
N ARG A 452 11.64 -16.22 -4.65
CA ARG A 452 12.13 -14.87 -4.33
C ARG A 452 13.66 -14.76 -4.30
N ILE A 453 14.39 -15.81 -4.67
CA ILE A 453 15.85 -15.78 -4.77
C ILE A 453 16.23 -15.04 -6.05
N ILE A 454 17.03 -13.99 -5.91
CA ILE A 454 17.56 -13.22 -7.04
C ILE A 454 18.97 -13.73 -7.33
N ALA A 455 19.27 -13.97 -8.60
CA ALA A 455 20.57 -14.47 -9.01
C ALA A 455 21.67 -13.45 -8.69
N PRO A 456 22.83 -13.87 -8.16
CA PRO A 456 24.00 -13.01 -8.10
C PRO A 456 24.38 -12.56 -9.51
N GLY A 457 24.52 -11.26 -9.72
CA GLY A 457 24.84 -10.69 -11.04
C GLY A 457 23.63 -10.32 -11.90
N ASP A 458 22.39 -10.54 -11.45
CA ASP A 458 21.19 -10.14 -12.19
C ASP A 458 21.19 -8.63 -12.49
N SER A 459 21.43 -8.31 -13.76
CA SER A 459 21.56 -6.93 -14.27
C SER A 459 20.26 -6.13 -14.17
N MET A 460 19.12 -6.80 -14.06
CA MET A 460 17.80 -6.19 -13.85
C MET A 460 17.52 -5.89 -12.37
N PHE A 461 18.32 -6.41 -11.43
CA PHE A 461 18.18 -6.11 -10.01
C PHE A 461 19.08 -4.96 -9.57
N ARG A 462 18.46 -3.82 -9.23
CA ARG A 462 19.14 -2.59 -8.81
C ARG A 462 19.00 -2.29 -7.31
N GLY A 463 18.87 -3.34 -6.48
CA GLY A 463 18.77 -3.22 -5.02
C GLY A 463 17.35 -3.01 -4.47
N ASN A 464 16.33 -2.88 -5.33
CA ASN A 464 14.93 -2.76 -4.92
C ASN A 464 14.15 -4.05 -5.23
N THR A 465 14.02 -4.90 -4.21
CA THR A 465 13.37 -6.22 -4.30
C THR A 465 11.87 -6.11 -4.58
N GLU A 466 11.18 -5.14 -3.96
CA GLU A 466 9.75 -4.97 -4.15
C GLU A 466 9.42 -4.57 -5.58
N HIS A 467 10.13 -3.55 -6.10
CA HIS A 467 10.01 -3.12 -7.48
C HIS A 467 10.32 -4.26 -8.46
N TYR A 468 11.41 -5.02 -8.24
CA TYR A 468 11.79 -6.15 -9.08
C TYR A 468 10.64 -7.18 -9.23
N PHE A 469 9.99 -7.56 -8.13
CA PHE A 469 8.87 -8.51 -8.16
C PHE A 469 7.54 -7.87 -8.59
N ALA A 470 7.32 -6.58 -8.32
CA ALA A 470 6.14 -5.86 -8.81
C ALA A 470 6.15 -5.80 -10.35
N VAL A 471 7.31 -5.51 -10.95
CA VAL A 471 7.52 -5.53 -12.41
C VAL A 471 7.27 -6.93 -12.98
N ALA A 472 7.72 -7.99 -12.29
CA ALA A 472 7.42 -9.37 -12.68
C ALA A 472 5.91 -9.68 -12.63
N GLY A 473 5.20 -9.23 -11.58
CA GLY A 473 3.76 -9.40 -11.44
C GLY A 473 2.94 -8.67 -12.50
N GLN A 474 3.38 -7.48 -12.92
CA GLN A 474 2.76 -6.73 -14.01
C GLN A 474 2.89 -7.46 -15.35
N ALA A 475 4.06 -8.04 -15.65
CA ALA A 475 4.26 -8.87 -16.84
C ALA A 475 3.35 -10.11 -16.82
N LEU A 476 3.26 -10.79 -15.66
CA LEU A 476 2.34 -11.93 -15.48
C LEU A 476 0.88 -11.52 -15.72
N ARG A 477 0.45 -10.36 -15.19
CA ARG A 477 -0.92 -9.84 -15.41
C ARG A 477 -1.21 -9.64 -16.89
N ALA A 478 -0.30 -9.01 -17.63
CA ALA A 478 -0.45 -8.80 -19.07
C ALA A 478 -0.54 -10.13 -19.86
N CYS A 479 0.31 -11.10 -19.52
CA CYS A 479 0.29 -12.43 -20.15
C CYS A 479 -1.00 -13.19 -19.87
N LEU A 480 -1.46 -13.22 -18.62
CA LEU A 480 -2.71 -13.86 -18.24
C LEU A 480 -3.92 -13.20 -18.93
N HIS A 481 -3.92 -11.87 -19.03
CA HIS A 481 -4.96 -11.15 -19.78
C HIS A 481 -4.97 -11.58 -21.26
N GLY A 482 -3.81 -11.63 -21.92
CA GLY A 482 -3.71 -12.06 -23.31
C GLY A 482 -4.18 -13.50 -23.53
N LEU A 483 -3.80 -14.42 -22.65
CA LEU A 483 -4.24 -15.82 -22.69
C LEU A 483 -5.75 -15.96 -22.49
N GLN A 484 -6.34 -15.20 -21.57
CA GLN A 484 -7.79 -15.15 -21.37
C GLN A 484 -8.51 -14.61 -22.61
N ALA A 485 -8.01 -13.52 -23.19
CA ALA A 485 -8.58 -12.92 -24.40
C ALA A 485 -8.47 -13.83 -25.64
N ALA A 486 -7.47 -14.72 -25.68
CA ALA A 486 -7.32 -15.73 -26.73
C ALA A 486 -8.12 -17.02 -26.45
N GLY A 487 -8.78 -17.15 -25.29
CA GLY A 487 -9.48 -18.37 -24.90
C GLY A 487 -8.55 -19.56 -24.61
N ARG A 488 -7.28 -19.30 -24.30
CA ARG A 488 -6.23 -20.32 -24.05
C ARG A 488 -5.56 -20.11 -22.68
N PRO A 489 -6.29 -20.21 -21.56
CA PRO A 489 -5.78 -19.81 -20.23
C PRO A 489 -4.65 -20.68 -19.67
N ALA A 490 -4.35 -21.84 -20.27
CA ALA A 490 -3.34 -22.79 -19.80
C ALA A 490 -2.33 -23.12 -20.93
N PRO A 491 -1.25 -22.34 -21.08
CA PRO A 491 -0.21 -22.60 -22.07
C PRO A 491 0.59 -23.85 -21.70
N ARG A 492 0.94 -24.67 -22.69
CA ARG A 492 1.81 -25.84 -22.51
C ARG A 492 3.26 -25.50 -22.78
N ARG A 493 3.53 -24.54 -23.67
CA ARG A 493 4.87 -24.07 -24.03
C ARG A 493 4.92 -22.55 -23.93
N VAL A 494 5.85 -22.04 -23.13
CA VAL A 494 6.04 -20.61 -22.86
C VAL A 494 7.46 -20.22 -23.21
N LEU A 495 7.63 -19.18 -24.01
CA LEU A 495 8.93 -18.57 -24.32
C LEU A 495 9.04 -17.23 -23.60
N ASP A 496 10.06 -17.07 -22.76
CA ASP A 496 10.51 -15.78 -22.23
C ASP A 496 11.71 -15.33 -23.07
N PHE A 497 11.50 -14.32 -23.93
CA PHE A 497 12.49 -13.82 -24.89
C PHE A 497 13.03 -12.46 -24.44
N GLY A 498 14.32 -12.40 -24.09
CA GLY A 498 14.89 -11.36 -23.24
C GLY A 498 14.71 -11.69 -21.76
N CYS A 499 14.92 -12.96 -21.37
CA CYS A 499 14.57 -13.45 -20.04
C CYS A 499 15.48 -12.94 -18.91
N GLY A 500 16.68 -12.45 -19.23
CA GLY A 500 17.78 -12.20 -18.29
C GLY A 500 17.99 -13.39 -17.37
N TYR A 501 18.03 -13.12 -16.06
CA TYR A 501 18.10 -14.14 -15.00
C TYR A 501 16.72 -14.64 -14.54
N GLY A 502 15.67 -14.44 -15.34
CA GLY A 502 14.35 -15.03 -15.11
C GLY A 502 13.46 -14.23 -14.16
N ARG A 503 13.55 -12.89 -14.18
CA ARG A 503 12.65 -12.00 -13.42
C ARG A 503 11.18 -12.31 -13.71
N VAL A 504 10.83 -12.49 -14.97
CA VAL A 504 9.46 -12.82 -15.41
C VAL A 504 9.26 -14.34 -15.49
N LEU A 505 10.20 -15.10 -16.04
CA LEU A 505 10.13 -16.56 -16.15
C LEU A 505 9.74 -17.29 -14.86
N ARG A 506 10.23 -16.84 -13.70
CA ARG A 506 9.84 -17.40 -12.38
C ARG A 506 8.33 -17.33 -12.11
N THR A 507 7.66 -16.29 -12.62
CA THR A 507 6.22 -16.11 -12.49
C THR A 507 5.49 -17.13 -13.34
N PHE A 508 6.00 -17.45 -14.53
CA PHE A 508 5.46 -18.51 -15.39
C PHE A 508 5.66 -19.89 -14.78
N ARG A 509 6.81 -20.17 -14.15
CA ARG A 509 7.00 -21.43 -13.42
C ARG A 509 6.00 -21.59 -12.28
N ALA A 510 5.68 -20.52 -11.55
CA ALA A 510 4.66 -20.55 -10.49
C ALA A 510 3.22 -20.63 -11.04
N ALA A 511 2.93 -19.95 -12.16
CA ALA A 511 1.61 -19.91 -12.79
C ALA A 511 1.27 -21.23 -13.50
N PHE A 512 2.25 -21.80 -14.21
CA PHE A 512 2.11 -22.95 -15.09
C PHE A 512 3.16 -24.02 -14.77
N PRO A 513 3.07 -24.73 -13.63
CA PRO A 513 4.10 -25.67 -13.20
C PRO A 513 4.42 -26.77 -14.20
N ALA A 514 3.42 -27.19 -14.98
CA ALA A 514 3.53 -28.24 -15.99
C ALA A 514 3.94 -27.74 -17.39
N ALA A 515 4.07 -26.43 -17.60
CA ALA A 515 4.50 -25.89 -18.88
C ALA A 515 5.99 -26.14 -19.13
N GLU A 516 6.32 -26.43 -20.39
CA GLU A 516 7.68 -26.34 -20.89
C GLU A 516 8.04 -24.86 -21.02
N LEU A 517 9.03 -24.42 -20.24
CA LEU A 517 9.51 -23.04 -20.28
C LEU A 517 10.78 -22.98 -21.13
N ILE A 518 10.86 -22.00 -22.01
CA ILE A 518 12.02 -21.72 -22.83
C ILE A 518 12.55 -20.35 -22.41
N ALA A 519 13.81 -20.30 -22.00
CA ALA A 519 14.50 -19.09 -21.56
C ALA A 519 15.45 -18.63 -22.66
N SER A 520 15.22 -17.46 -23.24
CA SER A 520 16.06 -16.93 -24.31
C SER A 520 16.61 -15.56 -23.97
N ASP A 521 17.93 -15.43 -24.02
CA ASP A 521 18.63 -14.17 -23.80
C ASP A 521 20.01 -14.19 -24.47
N ILE A 522 20.59 -13.01 -24.70
CA ILE A 522 21.98 -12.82 -25.13
C ILE A 522 22.95 -13.04 -23.95
N GLU A 523 22.49 -12.82 -22.72
CA GLU A 523 23.26 -13.04 -21.50
C GLU A 523 23.21 -14.53 -21.09
N LEU A 524 24.22 -15.29 -21.54
CA LEU A 524 24.28 -16.74 -21.34
C LEU A 524 24.22 -17.17 -19.87
N ASP A 525 24.85 -16.40 -18.96
CA ASP A 525 24.81 -16.66 -17.53
C ASP A 525 23.38 -16.61 -16.96
N GLY A 526 22.55 -15.70 -17.48
CA GLY A 526 21.13 -15.62 -17.16
C GLY A 526 20.33 -16.82 -17.67
N VAL A 527 20.61 -17.25 -18.90
CA VAL A 527 20.00 -18.46 -19.50
C VAL A 527 20.37 -19.73 -18.72
N GLU A 528 21.63 -19.87 -18.34
CA GLU A 528 22.10 -20.98 -17.50
C GLU A 528 21.44 -20.97 -16.13
N HIS A 529 21.29 -19.79 -15.51
CA HIS A 529 20.54 -19.64 -14.26
C HIS A 529 19.10 -20.12 -14.43
N CYS A 530 18.41 -19.69 -15.49
CA CYS A 530 17.03 -20.09 -15.75
C CYS A 530 16.88 -21.60 -15.98
N THR A 531 17.82 -22.20 -16.71
CA THR A 531 17.87 -23.66 -16.94
C THR A 531 18.01 -24.40 -15.62
N ARG A 532 18.93 -23.97 -14.77
CA ARG A 532 19.25 -24.64 -13.49
C ARG A 532 18.15 -24.47 -12.43
N PHE A 533 17.62 -23.27 -12.25
CA PHE A 533 16.72 -22.95 -11.14
C PHE A 533 15.24 -23.11 -11.49
N PHE A 534 14.87 -22.91 -12.76
CA PHE A 534 13.48 -23.00 -13.19
C PHE A 534 13.20 -24.18 -14.11
N GLY A 535 14.22 -25.02 -14.40
CA GLY A 535 14.08 -26.17 -15.30
C GLY A 535 13.63 -25.76 -16.70
N ALA A 536 14.06 -24.58 -17.15
CA ALA A 536 13.78 -24.09 -18.50
C ALA A 536 14.70 -24.75 -19.53
N ILE A 537 14.29 -24.74 -20.78
CA ILE A 537 15.14 -25.04 -21.93
C ILE A 537 15.87 -23.75 -22.30
N GLY A 538 17.20 -23.75 -22.25
CA GLY A 538 17.99 -22.59 -22.68
C GLY A 538 18.01 -22.44 -24.20
N LEU A 539 17.76 -21.22 -24.68
CA LEU A 539 17.82 -20.83 -26.09
C LEU A 539 18.66 -19.56 -26.23
N PRO A 540 19.95 -19.65 -26.60
CA PRO A 540 20.77 -18.46 -26.82
C PRO A 540 20.13 -17.52 -27.84
N ALA A 541 19.97 -16.25 -27.49
CA ALA A 541 19.52 -15.21 -28.40
C ALA A 541 20.70 -14.55 -29.12
N SER A 542 20.41 -13.78 -30.17
CA SER A 542 21.36 -12.96 -30.91
C SER A 542 20.70 -11.63 -31.28
N VAL A 543 21.49 -10.59 -31.49
CA VAL A 543 21.02 -9.35 -32.12
C VAL A 543 20.71 -9.56 -33.61
N HIS A 544 21.26 -10.61 -34.22
CA HIS A 544 20.92 -11.08 -35.56
C HIS A 544 19.89 -12.21 -35.45
N ILE A 545 18.61 -11.87 -35.58
CA ILE A 545 17.48 -12.77 -35.29
C ILE A 545 17.52 -14.06 -36.12
N GLU A 546 18.06 -14.01 -37.33
CA GLU A 546 18.24 -15.15 -38.24
C GLU A 546 19.20 -16.23 -37.69
N GLU A 547 20.06 -15.89 -36.73
CA GLU A 547 20.98 -16.82 -36.08
C GLU A 547 20.31 -17.60 -34.93
N ILE A 548 19.14 -17.12 -34.46
CA ILE A 548 18.42 -17.73 -33.34
C ILE A 548 17.74 -19.02 -33.82
N PRO A 549 17.99 -20.18 -33.17
CA PRO A 549 17.31 -21.42 -33.53
C PRO A 549 15.78 -21.25 -33.50
N GLN A 550 15.11 -21.67 -34.57
CA GLN A 550 13.65 -21.56 -34.66
C GLN A 550 12.97 -22.55 -33.71
N VAL A 551 12.13 -22.02 -32.82
CA VAL A 551 11.16 -22.81 -32.05
C VAL A 551 9.78 -22.74 -32.71
N SER A 552 8.91 -23.70 -32.42
CA SER A 552 7.54 -23.77 -32.95
C SER A 552 6.54 -24.07 -31.84
N ASP A 553 5.24 -24.00 -32.14
CA ASP A 553 4.16 -24.44 -31.26
C ASP A 553 4.15 -23.78 -29.86
N ILE A 554 4.56 -22.51 -29.80
CA ILE A 554 4.58 -21.73 -28.56
C ILE A 554 3.19 -21.15 -28.29
N ASP A 555 2.67 -21.38 -27.08
CA ASP A 555 1.34 -20.92 -26.68
C ASP A 555 1.37 -19.50 -26.10
N LEU A 556 2.46 -19.14 -25.43
CA LEU A 556 2.72 -17.81 -24.88
C LEU A 556 4.17 -17.38 -25.14
N ILE A 557 4.36 -16.19 -25.71
CA ILE A 557 5.63 -15.49 -25.78
C ILE A 557 5.53 -14.24 -24.90
N TRP A 558 6.49 -14.04 -24.00
CA TRP A 558 6.74 -12.75 -23.37
C TRP A 558 8.04 -12.19 -23.91
N SER A 559 8.03 -10.93 -24.35
CA SER A 559 9.25 -10.21 -24.73
C SER A 559 9.21 -8.78 -24.19
N GLY A 560 9.71 -8.62 -22.98
CA GLY A 560 9.79 -7.33 -22.28
C GLY A 560 11.13 -6.65 -22.52
N SER A 561 11.10 -5.37 -22.91
CA SER A 561 12.27 -4.52 -23.12
C SER A 561 13.24 -5.04 -24.19
N VAL A 562 12.74 -5.61 -25.28
CA VAL A 562 13.58 -6.07 -26.42
C VAL A 562 13.40 -5.15 -27.63
N LEU A 563 12.17 -5.05 -28.16
CA LEU A 563 11.85 -4.13 -29.27
C LEU A 563 12.25 -2.68 -28.97
N THR A 564 12.22 -2.30 -27.69
CA THR A 564 12.71 -1.00 -27.19
C THR A 564 14.15 -0.66 -27.55
N HIS A 565 14.96 -1.64 -27.97
CA HIS A 565 16.38 -1.49 -28.30
C HIS A 565 16.74 -1.78 -29.75
N LEU A 566 15.76 -2.08 -30.60
CA LEU A 566 15.95 -2.52 -31.97
C LEU A 566 15.46 -1.49 -32.98
N ASP A 567 16.09 -1.44 -34.15
CA ASP A 567 15.62 -0.68 -35.30
C ASP A 567 14.48 -1.40 -36.04
N VAL A 568 13.94 -0.78 -37.09
CA VAL A 568 12.77 -1.32 -37.80
C VAL A 568 13.05 -2.68 -38.49
N ASP A 569 14.24 -2.87 -39.06
CA ASP A 569 14.57 -4.11 -39.76
C ASP A 569 14.69 -5.28 -38.76
N ALA A 570 15.28 -5.02 -37.58
CA ALA A 570 15.34 -5.99 -36.49
C ALA A 570 13.97 -6.23 -35.84
N TRP A 571 13.07 -5.23 -35.79
CA TRP A 571 11.67 -5.44 -35.39
C TRP A 571 10.97 -6.42 -36.33
N ASP A 572 11.07 -6.19 -37.64
CA ASP A 572 10.45 -7.03 -38.67
C ASP A 572 10.96 -8.48 -38.56
N ALA A 573 12.27 -8.66 -38.39
CA ALA A 573 12.86 -9.98 -38.21
C ALA A 573 12.35 -10.68 -36.94
N LEU A 574 12.28 -9.97 -35.81
CA LEU A 574 11.84 -10.52 -34.52
C LEU A 574 10.33 -10.83 -34.50
N LEU A 575 9.50 -9.93 -35.01
CA LEU A 575 8.06 -10.16 -35.14
C LEU A 575 7.77 -11.33 -36.09
N GLY A 576 8.52 -11.44 -37.18
CA GLY A 576 8.47 -12.60 -38.08
C GLY A 576 8.88 -13.90 -37.39
N TYR A 577 9.89 -13.87 -36.52
CA TYR A 577 10.28 -15.01 -35.69
C TYR A 577 9.15 -15.42 -34.73
N PHE A 578 8.56 -14.46 -34.01
CA PHE A 578 7.42 -14.72 -33.12
C PHE A 578 6.20 -15.25 -33.86
N GLU A 579 5.86 -14.70 -35.02
CA GLU A 579 4.76 -15.20 -35.85
C GLU A 579 4.97 -16.68 -36.21
N ARG A 580 6.18 -17.07 -36.62
CA ARG A 580 6.51 -18.47 -36.94
C ARG A 580 6.50 -19.37 -35.70
N ALA A 581 6.97 -18.87 -34.57
CA ALA A 581 7.04 -19.61 -33.32
C ALA A 581 5.68 -19.89 -32.69
N LEU A 582 4.74 -18.95 -32.77
CA LEU A 582 3.42 -19.08 -32.16
C LEU A 582 2.61 -20.23 -32.77
N ALA A 583 2.00 -21.04 -31.90
CA ALA A 583 0.93 -21.96 -32.26
C ALA A 583 -0.30 -21.17 -32.78
N PRO A 584 -1.20 -21.80 -33.55
CA PRO A 584 -2.51 -21.20 -33.86
C PRO A 584 -3.25 -20.80 -32.57
N GLY A 585 -3.73 -19.56 -32.49
CA GLY A 585 -4.33 -18.99 -31.27
C GLY A 585 -3.33 -18.64 -30.16
N GLY A 586 -2.02 -18.81 -30.38
CA GLY A 586 -0.97 -18.45 -29.43
C GLY A 586 -0.88 -16.93 -29.24
N VAL A 587 -0.35 -16.52 -28.09
CA VAL A 587 -0.28 -15.12 -27.66
C VAL A 587 1.18 -14.67 -27.58
N ALA A 588 1.51 -13.53 -28.18
CA ALA A 588 2.75 -12.81 -27.89
C ALA A 588 2.43 -11.51 -27.15
N VAL A 589 3.07 -11.32 -26.00
CA VAL A 589 3.04 -10.06 -25.26
C VAL A 589 4.40 -9.41 -25.35
N VAL A 590 4.46 -8.24 -25.98
CA VAL A 590 5.70 -7.51 -26.26
C VAL A 590 5.61 -6.08 -25.75
N THR A 591 6.74 -5.44 -25.46
CA THR A 591 6.75 -4.05 -25.00
C THR A 591 7.54 -3.12 -25.90
N THR A 592 7.13 -1.85 -25.92
CA THR A 592 7.77 -0.79 -26.69
C THR A 592 7.89 0.49 -25.85
N HIS A 593 8.75 1.41 -26.28
CA HIS A 593 8.80 2.75 -25.70
C HIS A 593 7.89 3.66 -26.52
N GLY A 594 6.83 4.16 -25.89
CA GLY A 594 5.89 5.07 -26.54
C GLY A 594 5.89 6.47 -25.96
N ARG A 595 4.70 7.10 -25.95
CA ARG A 595 4.53 8.53 -25.66
C ARG A 595 5.17 8.97 -24.34
N ARG A 596 5.10 8.12 -23.30
CA ARG A 596 5.69 8.41 -21.99
C ARG A 596 7.22 8.52 -22.04
N VAL A 597 7.89 7.63 -22.77
CA VAL A 597 9.36 7.66 -22.88
C VAL A 597 9.81 8.83 -23.74
N ALA A 598 9.11 9.09 -24.84
CA ALA A 598 9.33 10.28 -25.66
C ALA A 598 9.18 11.58 -24.85
N TRP A 599 8.17 11.66 -23.98
CA TRP A 599 8.00 12.79 -23.07
C TRP A 599 9.16 12.91 -22.07
N ARG A 600 9.60 11.80 -21.45
CA ARG A 600 10.74 11.81 -20.52
C ARG A 600 12.03 12.27 -21.20
N MET A 601 12.31 11.76 -22.40
CA MET A 601 13.45 12.19 -23.22
C MET A 601 13.37 13.70 -23.51
N GLY A 602 12.21 14.18 -23.95
CA GLY A 602 11.99 15.62 -24.19
C GLY A 602 12.08 16.52 -22.95
N ASN A 603 12.15 15.95 -21.74
CA ASN A 603 12.25 16.68 -20.47
C ASN A 603 13.53 16.30 -19.69
N GLY A 604 14.61 15.97 -20.39
CA GLY A 604 15.95 15.81 -19.79
C GLY A 604 16.35 14.38 -19.42
N GLY A 605 15.59 13.36 -19.85
CA GLY A 605 16.03 11.97 -19.74
C GLY A 605 17.00 11.61 -20.86
N GLU A 606 18.27 11.32 -20.55
CA GLU A 606 19.31 11.10 -21.57
C GLU A 606 19.28 9.69 -22.22
N TYR A 607 18.80 8.68 -21.49
CA TYR A 607 18.72 7.27 -21.93
C TYR A 607 20.01 6.70 -22.55
N GLY A 608 21.19 7.22 -22.16
CA GLY A 608 22.48 6.71 -22.62
C GLY A 608 22.83 7.08 -24.07
N LEU A 609 22.12 8.03 -24.68
CA LEU A 609 22.43 8.55 -26.02
C LEU A 609 23.38 9.75 -25.97
N THR A 610 24.02 10.05 -27.10
CA THR A 610 24.64 11.35 -27.32
C THR A 610 23.56 12.42 -27.48
N GLU A 611 23.87 13.69 -27.22
CA GLU A 611 22.92 14.81 -27.40
C GLU A 611 22.36 14.84 -28.83
N ALA A 612 23.22 14.63 -29.83
CA ALA A 612 22.83 14.60 -31.25
C ALA A 612 21.89 13.43 -31.57
N ASP A 613 22.18 12.23 -31.06
CA ASP A 613 21.31 11.06 -31.28
C ASP A 613 19.99 11.19 -30.54
N HIS A 614 20.02 11.76 -29.32
CA HIS A 614 18.83 12.04 -28.53
C HIS A 614 17.86 12.97 -29.28
N GLU A 615 18.38 14.07 -29.84
CA GLU A 615 17.59 14.99 -30.66
C GLU A 615 17.04 14.32 -31.92
N ARG A 616 17.87 13.51 -32.61
CA ARG A 616 17.48 12.78 -33.81
C ARG A 616 16.34 11.80 -33.55
N VAL A 617 16.44 10.97 -32.50
CA VAL A 617 15.39 10.01 -32.13
C VAL A 617 14.06 10.73 -31.86
N LEU A 618 14.07 11.83 -31.12
CA LEU A 618 12.87 12.60 -30.83
C LEU A 618 12.29 13.28 -32.08
N SER A 619 13.14 13.76 -32.98
CA SER A 619 12.73 14.36 -34.25
C SER A 619 12.06 13.31 -35.13
N ASP A 620 12.70 12.17 -35.35
CA ASP A 620 12.20 11.09 -36.20
C ASP A 620 10.90 10.50 -35.65
N TYR A 621 10.84 10.27 -34.33
CA TYR A 621 9.62 9.86 -33.65
C TYR A 621 8.44 10.82 -33.88
N ARG A 622 8.66 12.14 -33.83
CA ARG A 622 7.61 13.15 -34.07
C ARG A 622 7.18 13.22 -35.53
N ALA A 623 8.13 13.07 -36.46
CA ALA A 623 7.88 13.22 -37.89
C ALA A 623 7.27 11.96 -38.52
N HIS A 624 7.73 10.78 -38.10
CA HIS A 624 7.44 9.50 -38.75
C HIS A 624 6.72 8.51 -37.84
N GLY A 625 6.60 8.82 -36.55
CA GLY A 625 6.01 7.92 -35.57
C GLY A 625 6.96 6.85 -35.06
N PHE A 626 8.21 6.80 -35.53
CA PHE A 626 9.28 5.92 -35.06
C PHE A 626 10.62 6.66 -35.09
N GLY A 627 11.44 6.49 -34.05
CA GLY A 627 12.80 7.02 -34.00
C GLY A 627 13.75 6.03 -33.33
N TYR A 628 14.99 5.95 -33.81
CA TYR A 628 15.98 5.01 -33.32
C TYR A 628 17.41 5.53 -33.41
N ALA A 629 18.23 5.20 -32.41
CA ALA A 629 19.67 5.38 -32.44
C ALA A 629 20.38 4.28 -31.64
N ASP A 630 21.50 3.79 -32.17
CA ASP A 630 22.43 2.91 -31.46
C ASP A 630 22.96 3.57 -30.18
N TYR A 631 23.23 2.76 -29.16
CA TYR A 631 24.03 3.24 -28.03
C TYR A 631 25.49 3.44 -28.47
N PRO A 632 26.22 4.39 -27.85
CA PRO A 632 27.63 4.60 -28.15
C PRO A 632 28.45 3.30 -28.02
N GLY A 633 29.00 2.83 -29.14
CA GLY A 633 29.82 1.62 -29.21
C GLY A 633 29.07 0.29 -29.30
N GLN A 634 27.75 0.31 -29.51
CA GLN A 634 26.91 -0.91 -29.62
C GLN A 634 26.10 -0.90 -30.93
N PRO A 635 26.74 -1.17 -32.08
CA PRO A 635 26.03 -1.14 -33.37
C PRO A 635 24.90 -2.17 -33.42
N GLY A 636 23.70 -1.74 -33.85
CA GLY A 636 22.50 -2.57 -33.92
C GLY A 636 21.79 -2.76 -32.57
N TYR A 637 22.23 -2.06 -31.52
CA TYR A 637 21.59 -2.10 -30.20
C TYR A 637 21.54 -0.71 -29.57
N GLY A 638 20.32 -0.22 -29.34
CA GLY A 638 20.11 1.20 -29.08
C GLY A 638 18.85 1.49 -28.29
N ILE A 639 18.18 2.58 -28.61
CA ILE A 639 16.84 2.88 -28.10
C ILE A 639 15.92 3.27 -29.24
N SER A 640 14.73 2.68 -29.27
CA SER A 640 13.65 3.04 -30.18
C SER A 640 12.52 3.75 -29.43
N LEU A 641 11.80 4.63 -30.13
CA LEU A 641 10.53 5.21 -29.71
C LEU A 641 9.50 4.94 -30.81
N SER A 642 8.25 4.68 -30.43
CA SER A 642 7.19 4.35 -31.39
C SER A 642 5.83 4.90 -30.95
N THR A 643 5.08 5.49 -31.88
CA THR A 643 3.73 5.99 -31.60
C THR A 643 2.71 4.85 -31.67
N PRO A 644 1.58 4.91 -30.95
CA PRO A 644 0.53 3.90 -31.07
C PRO A 644 0.08 3.68 -32.53
N ALA A 645 -0.05 4.75 -33.31
CA ALA A 645 -0.44 4.69 -34.71
C ALA A 645 0.58 3.94 -35.58
N TRP A 646 1.88 4.23 -35.39
CA TRP A 646 2.94 3.54 -36.13
C TRP A 646 3.01 2.06 -35.75
N VAL A 647 3.00 1.74 -34.44
CA VAL A 647 3.10 0.36 -33.96
C VAL A 647 1.92 -0.48 -34.45
N THR A 648 0.69 0.02 -34.31
CA THR A 648 -0.50 -0.69 -34.77
C THR A 648 -0.49 -0.94 -36.28
N GLY A 649 0.03 -0.01 -37.08
CA GLY A 649 0.20 -0.20 -38.52
C GLY A 649 1.30 -1.20 -38.91
N HIS A 650 2.25 -1.46 -38.01
CA HIS A 650 3.45 -2.25 -38.29
C HIS A 650 3.38 -3.69 -37.75
N VAL A 651 2.78 -3.90 -36.57
CA VAL A 651 2.72 -5.23 -35.91
C VAL A 651 1.58 -6.13 -36.41
N LEU A 652 0.65 -5.59 -37.19
CA LEU A 652 -0.49 -6.33 -37.73
C LEU A 652 -0.09 -7.04 -39.03
N THR A 653 -0.33 -8.35 -39.08
CA THR A 653 -0.17 -9.17 -40.30
C THR A 653 -1.47 -9.90 -40.57
N PRO A 654 -1.68 -10.54 -41.74
CA PRO A 654 -2.84 -11.40 -41.95
C PRO A 654 -2.99 -12.50 -40.89
N ARG A 655 -1.89 -12.88 -40.23
CA ARG A 655 -1.86 -13.95 -39.21
C ARG A 655 -1.76 -13.42 -37.78
N LEU A 656 -1.39 -12.17 -37.55
CA LEU A 656 -1.29 -11.55 -36.22
C LEU A 656 -2.30 -10.42 -36.08
N ARG A 657 -3.19 -10.54 -35.09
CA ARG A 657 -4.11 -9.48 -34.70
C ARG A 657 -3.71 -8.87 -33.36
N LEU A 658 -3.99 -7.59 -33.20
CA LEU A 658 -3.87 -6.89 -31.92
C LEU A 658 -5.09 -7.20 -31.04
N ALA A 659 -4.85 -7.78 -29.87
CA ALA A 659 -5.87 -8.07 -28.86
C ALA A 659 -5.87 -7.04 -27.72
N GLY A 660 -4.77 -6.31 -27.52
CA GLY A 660 -4.69 -5.28 -26.49
C GLY A 660 -3.47 -4.38 -26.68
N TYR A 661 -3.63 -3.13 -26.27
CA TYR A 661 -2.56 -2.13 -26.21
C TYR A 661 -2.73 -1.31 -24.93
N ILE A 662 -1.71 -1.30 -24.07
CA ILE A 662 -1.76 -0.64 -22.76
C ILE A 662 -0.57 0.31 -22.66
N GLU A 663 -0.84 1.62 -22.66
CA GLU A 663 0.23 2.61 -22.50
C GLU A 663 0.82 2.59 -21.10
N ALA A 664 2.15 2.64 -21.03
CA ALA A 664 2.91 2.52 -19.78
C ALA A 664 2.46 1.32 -18.91
N GLY A 665 1.97 0.25 -19.56
CA GLY A 665 1.38 -0.91 -18.91
C GLY A 665 2.39 -1.77 -18.14
N TRP A 666 3.68 -1.60 -18.42
CA TRP A 666 4.75 -2.29 -17.71
C TRP A 666 5.74 -1.30 -17.12
N ASP A 667 5.96 -1.44 -15.81
CA ASP A 667 6.78 -0.59 -14.96
C ASP A 667 6.39 0.90 -14.95
N GLY A 668 5.17 1.22 -15.40
CA GLY A 668 4.79 2.60 -15.66
C GLY A 668 5.73 3.28 -16.66
N HIS A 669 6.42 2.51 -17.51
CA HIS A 669 7.50 2.99 -18.37
C HIS A 669 7.30 2.58 -19.82
N GLN A 670 7.01 1.30 -20.08
CA GLN A 670 6.88 0.73 -21.41
C GLN A 670 5.42 0.44 -21.74
N ASP A 671 5.05 0.63 -23.00
CA ASP A 671 3.75 0.24 -23.51
C ASP A 671 3.73 -1.28 -23.70
N VAL A 672 2.57 -1.91 -23.46
CA VAL A 672 2.37 -3.36 -23.59
C VAL A 672 1.45 -3.64 -24.76
N LEU A 673 1.89 -4.50 -25.67
CA LEU A 673 1.12 -5.00 -26.80
C LEU A 673 0.79 -6.48 -26.60
N ILE A 674 -0.45 -6.85 -26.84
CA ILE A 674 -0.92 -8.22 -26.81
C ILE A 674 -1.33 -8.60 -28.23
N LEU A 675 -0.54 -9.48 -28.85
CA LEU A 675 -0.73 -9.99 -30.19
C LEU A 675 -1.23 -11.44 -30.12
N VAL A 676 -2.18 -11.79 -30.97
CA VAL A 676 -2.74 -13.16 -31.05
C VAL A 676 -2.60 -13.66 -32.47
N LYS A 677 -2.08 -14.88 -32.64
CA LYS A 677 -2.01 -15.53 -33.94
C LYS A 677 -3.36 -16.13 -34.31
N ASP A 678 -3.95 -15.69 -35.43
CA ASP A 678 -5.28 -16.12 -35.84
C ASP A 678 -5.30 -17.60 -36.24
N ALA A 679 -6.23 -18.36 -35.64
CA ALA A 679 -6.35 -19.80 -35.85
C ALA A 679 -7.02 -20.15 -37.18
N GLU A 680 -7.96 -19.33 -37.68
CA GLU A 680 -8.72 -19.63 -38.89
C GLU A 680 -7.92 -19.37 -40.17
N GLU A 681 -7.15 -18.28 -40.20
CA GLU A 681 -6.21 -17.96 -41.30
C GLU A 681 -5.10 -19.03 -41.42
N THR A 682 -4.63 -19.56 -40.28
CA THR A 682 -3.58 -20.60 -40.27
C THR A 682 -4.09 -21.95 -40.80
N LEU A 683 -5.36 -22.30 -40.55
CA LEU A 683 -6.00 -23.52 -41.10
C LEU A 683 -6.33 -23.42 -42.60
N LYS A 684 -6.57 -22.21 -43.12
CA LYS A 684 -6.76 -21.97 -44.57
C LYS A 684 -5.45 -21.97 -45.35
N ALA A 685 -4.36 -21.48 -44.77
CA ALA A 685 -3.04 -21.43 -45.41
C ALA A 685 -2.33 -22.80 -45.51
N GLY A 686 -2.78 -23.81 -44.75
CA GLY A 686 -2.26 -25.18 -44.79
C GLY A 686 -3.06 -26.16 -45.66
N ARG A 687 -4.05 -25.68 -46.45
CA ARG A 687 -4.86 -26.48 -47.38
C ARG A 687 -4.45 -26.28 -48.83
#